data_AF-A0A2A5VC64-F1
#
_entry.id   AF-A0A2A5VC64-F1
#
_cell.length_a   1.000
_cell.length_b   1.000
_cell.length_c   1.000
_cell.angle_alpha   90.00
_cell.angle_beta   90.00
_cell.angle_gamma   90.00
#
_symmetry.space_group_name_H-M   'P 1'
#
loop_
_entity.id
_entity.type
_entity.pdbx_description
1 polymer ?
#
loop_
_entity_poly.entity_id
_entity_poly.type
_entity_poly.pdbx_seq_one_letter_code
_entity_poly.pdbx_strand_id
1 'polypeptide(L)'
;MRRALALALLMLMMTITPMPASAQGTGNSIVINEILVSVNNANFGGTDWNGDGSMGSYSDQYVELYNPTSEAIDIGGWYLDDIADGGSPACSIKWNTILEPGGYLTFFRSWTQIEFDYWEGDTIRILDGNMNEIDAVSYQGEDSTWDIPYGYDSTGNWAKLSDGAPTPGGVNDQEWVGVANVVQGNCYPPQDHIHRGEYILEGRVVTMESHDSVIDDGRILVIDGMIEAVWSASDPTPSAAEGVVSIPTSGTIYPGFIDPHNHAKYNIIPLWDHGTDGWDNRYQWQAEDSYRDAKEVGCSLTDPTAQRFAELRAIAGGNTALQGSSTSYTDTFETMLARNIELYNFGKDYIHTKVSELASDYQGNHIKDGNSSGELDAWFLHLAEGIDESSRAEFDILVQNDLLVGELVVIHGTGLTQAEFNALGNVGGSLAWSPTSNLILYGETTDIATAKAEGVNIMIGPDWAPSGSKSSMHELKTADWWDQNVLGDIFTDYELVQTITTNIVDAIGWDEFTGRIQPGLAADLVILDTFHSDPYRNVVEAIDPDVRLVVVGGLAVFGDVDIMQSMDDEIQIIQGEGFTKAADITYDGVPEATQTVDELMAFLANCNQDAQVPLEYLFTLGDERYFDVLNRSQTFQNGRSIDLWSEYYDIELDDEGHRVGGTVGGADPINTTIDPNNGGNGNNGGETVPEPDLPNVFATYGPRGATLSHPTTIDEGIHLETCISDNGQTTPEDKELLCGSILVVMQPTDDCIELEGWYCQLEVGDAFAVPSKLCEDTGSLPTDVTCRDAWSYLDIEEDPEPEPEPDLPENEEGSLLEGPLFWVAVISMIGLLVASIVTINQNLRSSDEDE
;
A
#
# COMPACT_ATOMS: atom_id res chain seq x y z
N MET A 1 67.71 -69.74 -14.95
CA MET A 1 66.93 -69.48 -13.73
C MET A 1 67.41 -68.10 -13.24
N ARG A 2 66.68 -66.96 -13.36
CA ARG A 2 65.31 -66.63 -12.91
C ARG A 2 65.15 -67.00 -11.42
N ARG A 3 64.98 -66.10 -10.45
CA ARG A 3 64.70 -64.63 -10.41
C ARG A 3 65.65 -63.94 -9.41
N ALA A 4 66.41 -62.91 -9.81
CA ALA A 4 66.18 -61.47 -9.53
C ALA A 4 66.19 -61.13 -8.02
N LEU A 5 67.23 -60.52 -7.42
CA LEU A 5 67.79 -59.17 -7.68
C LEU A 5 66.71 -58.09 -7.83
N ALA A 6 66.19 -57.59 -6.70
CA ALA A 6 65.20 -56.51 -6.65
C ALA A 6 65.15 -55.76 -5.30
N LEU A 7 66.27 -55.65 -4.56
CA LEU A 7 66.24 -55.14 -3.17
C LEU A 7 67.42 -54.27 -2.72
N ALA A 8 68.25 -53.76 -3.64
CA ALA A 8 69.45 -52.99 -3.28
C ALA A 8 69.83 -51.87 -4.28
N LEU A 9 68.93 -51.49 -5.20
CA LEU A 9 69.26 -50.53 -6.26
C LEU A 9 68.08 -49.65 -6.71
N LEU A 10 67.33 -49.11 -5.74
CA LEU A 10 66.49 -47.91 -5.93
C LEU A 10 66.37 -47.08 -4.63
N MET A 11 67.40 -47.15 -3.77
CA MET A 11 67.64 -46.21 -2.66
C MET A 11 68.63 -45.13 -3.10
N LEU A 12 68.29 -44.39 -4.16
CA LEU A 12 68.84 -43.08 -4.53
C LEU A 12 67.97 -42.55 -5.68
N MET A 13 67.66 -41.25 -5.69
CA MET A 13 66.68 -40.61 -6.60
C MET A 13 65.20 -40.91 -6.31
N MET A 14 64.79 -40.75 -5.06
CA MET A 14 63.80 -39.70 -4.81
C MET A 14 64.55 -38.57 -4.14
N THR A 15 64.98 -37.61 -4.95
CA THR A 15 65.20 -36.26 -4.46
C THR A 15 63.89 -35.83 -3.80
N ILE A 16 63.98 -35.27 -2.60
CA ILE A 16 62.99 -34.28 -2.18
C ILE A 16 63.19 -33.13 -3.18
N THR A 17 62.46 -33.17 -4.30
CA THR A 17 61.98 -31.93 -4.85
C THR A 17 61.17 -31.31 -3.73
N PRO A 18 61.47 -30.08 -3.25
CA PRO A 18 60.40 -29.33 -2.63
C PRO A 18 59.26 -29.37 -3.67
N MET A 19 58.09 -29.85 -3.26
CA MET A 19 56.90 -29.33 -3.92
C MET A 19 57.02 -27.81 -3.76
N PRO A 20 56.87 -27.02 -4.84
CA PRO A 20 56.68 -25.59 -4.64
C PRO A 20 55.55 -25.42 -3.63
N ALA A 21 55.64 -24.41 -2.77
CA ALA A 21 54.46 -23.99 -2.03
C ALA A 21 53.38 -23.72 -3.10
N SER A 22 52.19 -24.29 -2.94
CA SER A 22 51.11 -23.95 -3.85
C SER A 22 50.85 -22.46 -3.76
N ALA A 23 50.53 -21.86 -4.90
CA ALA A 23 50.25 -20.43 -5.02
C ALA A 23 48.87 -20.04 -4.45
N GLN A 24 48.49 -20.62 -3.32
CA GLN A 24 47.18 -20.44 -2.69
C GLN A 24 47.32 -19.65 -1.39
N GLY A 25 46.21 -19.04 -0.96
CA GLY A 25 46.10 -18.51 0.39
C GLY A 25 46.26 -19.62 1.44
N THR A 26 46.92 -19.29 2.56
CA THR A 26 47.06 -20.21 3.70
C THR A 26 46.51 -19.55 4.95
N GLY A 27 45.55 -20.20 5.62
CA GLY A 27 44.88 -19.66 6.81
C GLY A 27 44.43 -20.74 7.79
N ASN A 28 43.88 -20.29 8.93
CA ASN A 28 43.16 -21.16 9.88
C ASN A 28 41.63 -21.10 9.67
N SER A 29 41.18 -20.38 8.64
CA SER A 29 39.81 -20.19 8.19
C SER A 29 39.81 -20.09 6.66
N ILE A 30 38.65 -19.79 6.07
CA ILE A 30 38.47 -19.39 4.67
C ILE A 30 39.37 -18.19 4.34
N VAL A 31 39.83 -18.13 3.09
CA VAL A 31 40.67 -17.03 2.56
C VAL A 31 40.23 -16.64 1.15
N ILE A 32 40.52 -15.41 0.75
CA ILE A 32 40.33 -14.92 -0.63
C ILE A 32 41.51 -15.41 -1.48
N ASN A 33 41.28 -16.31 -2.45
CA ASN A 33 42.35 -16.96 -3.20
C ASN A 33 42.81 -16.18 -4.44
N GLU A 34 41.84 -15.63 -5.19
CA GLU A 34 42.04 -14.94 -6.46
C GLU A 34 40.91 -13.92 -6.67
N ILE A 35 41.21 -12.76 -7.25
CA ILE A 35 40.23 -11.81 -7.78
C ILE A 35 40.57 -11.39 -9.21
N LEU A 36 39.56 -11.20 -10.04
CA LEU A 36 39.71 -10.68 -11.40
C LEU A 36 39.06 -9.30 -11.55
N VAL A 37 39.88 -8.27 -11.41
CA VAL A 37 39.46 -6.86 -11.41
C VAL A 37 39.12 -6.33 -12.81
N SER A 38 39.77 -6.81 -13.87
CA SER A 38 39.58 -6.26 -15.21
C SER A 38 39.62 -7.32 -16.29
N VAL A 39 38.50 -7.45 -16.99
CA VAL A 39 38.19 -8.56 -17.91
C VAL A 39 37.99 -8.06 -19.33
N ASN A 40 38.59 -8.73 -20.31
CA ASN A 40 38.34 -8.43 -21.70
C ASN A 40 36.90 -8.78 -22.08
N ASN A 41 36.25 -7.90 -22.84
CA ASN A 41 34.98 -8.23 -23.50
C ASN A 41 35.21 -8.90 -24.86
N ALA A 42 34.13 -9.35 -25.50
CA ALA A 42 34.16 -10.04 -26.80
C ALA A 42 34.94 -9.31 -27.92
N ASN A 43 35.03 -7.97 -27.90
CA ASN A 43 35.79 -7.21 -28.90
C ASN A 43 37.31 -7.27 -28.72
N PHE A 44 37.77 -7.63 -27.52
CA PHE A 44 39.19 -7.70 -27.16
C PHE A 44 39.68 -9.13 -26.92
N GLY A 45 38.84 -10.13 -27.21
CA GLY A 45 39.18 -11.55 -27.06
C GLY A 45 38.94 -12.09 -25.65
N GLY A 46 37.91 -11.57 -24.97
CA GLY A 46 37.45 -12.05 -23.67
C GLY A 46 37.17 -13.55 -23.61
N THR A 47 37.17 -14.06 -22.39
CA THR A 47 36.75 -15.41 -22.03
C THR A 47 35.52 -15.28 -21.14
N ASP A 48 34.53 -16.14 -21.41
CA ASP A 48 33.34 -16.34 -20.59
C ASP A 48 33.73 -17.36 -19.51
N TRP A 49 33.97 -16.86 -18.30
CA TRP A 49 34.55 -17.65 -17.20
C TRP A 49 33.49 -18.39 -16.38
N ASN A 50 32.24 -17.91 -16.39
CA ASN A 50 31.12 -18.51 -15.66
C ASN A 50 30.18 -19.37 -16.55
N GLY A 51 30.23 -19.21 -17.87
CA GLY A 51 29.45 -19.95 -18.87
C GLY A 51 28.09 -19.35 -19.21
N ASP A 52 27.81 -18.10 -18.84
CA ASP A 52 26.50 -17.45 -19.05
C ASP A 52 26.29 -16.95 -20.49
N GLY A 53 27.34 -16.93 -21.32
CA GLY A 53 27.32 -16.47 -22.71
C GLY A 53 27.58 -14.97 -22.90
N SER A 54 27.75 -14.21 -21.82
CA SER A 54 28.22 -12.82 -21.79
C SER A 54 29.73 -12.78 -21.53
N MET A 55 30.38 -11.66 -21.88
CA MET A 55 31.81 -11.46 -21.65
C MET A 55 32.11 -9.99 -21.35
N GLY A 56 32.62 -9.67 -20.16
CA GLY A 56 33.06 -8.32 -19.80
C GLY A 56 32.79 -7.96 -18.33
N SER A 57 33.07 -6.69 -17.97
CA SER A 57 33.13 -6.24 -16.56
C SER A 57 31.87 -6.51 -15.76
N TYR A 58 30.69 -6.43 -16.39
CA TYR A 58 29.40 -6.69 -15.75
C TYR A 58 29.07 -8.18 -15.53
N SER A 59 29.91 -9.12 -15.99
CA SER A 59 29.75 -10.56 -15.70
C SER A 59 30.99 -11.18 -15.07
N ASP A 60 32.14 -11.12 -15.75
CA ASP A 60 33.31 -11.94 -15.44
C ASP A 60 34.24 -11.39 -14.34
N GLN A 61 33.95 -10.20 -13.77
CA GLN A 61 34.62 -9.83 -12.53
C GLN A 61 34.26 -10.85 -11.45
N TYR A 62 35.24 -11.36 -10.70
CA TYR A 62 34.97 -12.35 -9.65
C TYR A 62 35.89 -12.26 -8.45
N VAL A 63 35.39 -12.71 -7.31
CA VAL A 63 36.18 -13.12 -6.14
C VAL A 63 36.08 -14.62 -5.93
N GLU A 64 37.21 -15.27 -5.64
CA GLU A 64 37.24 -16.68 -5.28
C GLU A 64 37.61 -16.89 -3.81
N LEU A 65 36.81 -17.72 -3.13
CA LEU A 65 37.08 -18.20 -1.78
C LEU A 65 37.69 -19.60 -1.81
N TYR A 66 38.61 -19.86 -0.88
CA TYR A 66 39.26 -21.16 -0.70
C TYR A 66 39.21 -21.60 0.77
N ASN A 67 38.98 -22.89 1.03
CA ASN A 67 39.12 -23.49 2.36
C ASN A 67 40.49 -24.20 2.50
N PRO A 68 41.52 -23.55 3.07
CA PRO A 68 42.84 -24.15 3.31
C PRO A 68 42.88 -25.13 4.49
N THR A 69 41.77 -25.32 5.21
CA THR A 69 41.73 -26.09 6.46
C THR A 69 41.49 -27.59 6.21
N SER A 70 41.46 -28.40 7.27
CA SER A 70 41.18 -29.84 7.19
C SER A 70 39.73 -30.22 7.47
N GLU A 71 38.86 -29.26 7.77
CA GLU A 71 37.46 -29.47 8.13
C GLU A 71 36.54 -28.67 7.19
N ALA A 72 35.32 -29.15 6.99
CA ALA A 72 34.30 -28.39 6.28
C ALA A 72 33.86 -27.19 7.13
N ILE A 73 33.67 -26.03 6.49
CA ILE A 73 33.26 -24.79 7.16
C ILE A 73 31.93 -24.36 6.53
N ASP A 74 30.91 -24.14 7.37
CA ASP A 74 29.68 -23.47 6.96
C ASP A 74 29.95 -21.96 6.88
N ILE A 75 29.75 -21.41 5.69
CA ILE A 75 29.88 -19.99 5.35
C ILE A 75 28.55 -19.36 4.96
N GLY A 76 27.42 -20.06 5.20
CA GLY A 76 26.10 -19.44 5.08
C GLY A 76 25.94 -18.27 6.05
N GLY A 77 25.32 -17.18 5.58
CA GLY A 77 25.15 -15.94 6.35
C GLY A 77 26.44 -15.14 6.58
N TRP A 78 27.55 -15.49 5.90
CA TRP A 78 28.77 -14.67 5.86
C TRP A 78 28.66 -13.64 4.72
N TYR A 79 29.35 -12.51 4.82
CA TYR A 79 29.27 -11.44 3.83
C TYR A 79 30.55 -11.32 2.98
N LEU A 80 30.37 -10.93 1.72
CA LEU A 80 31.41 -10.42 0.83
C LEU A 80 31.17 -8.93 0.59
N ASP A 81 32.23 -8.13 0.52
CA ASP A 81 32.10 -6.66 0.48
C ASP A 81 33.36 -5.98 -0.10
N ASP A 82 33.18 -5.08 -1.07
CA ASP A 82 34.20 -4.33 -1.80
C ASP A 82 34.38 -2.89 -1.27
N ILE A 83 34.80 -2.82 -0.01
CA ILE A 83 35.24 -1.67 0.80
C ILE A 83 34.31 -1.34 1.97
N ALA A 84 34.92 -1.12 3.15
CA ALA A 84 34.18 -0.68 4.32
C ALA A 84 33.49 0.68 4.08
N ASP A 85 32.17 0.71 4.28
CA ASP A 85 31.31 1.89 4.25
C ASP A 85 31.33 2.64 2.90
N GLY A 86 31.44 1.91 1.78
CA GLY A 86 31.44 2.45 0.41
C GLY A 86 31.31 1.35 -0.64
N GLY A 87 31.84 1.59 -1.85
CA GLY A 87 31.90 0.58 -2.92
C GLY A 87 30.54 0.26 -3.53
N SER A 88 30.41 -0.94 -4.07
CA SER A 88 29.11 -1.54 -4.36
C SER A 88 28.52 -2.23 -3.12
N PRO A 89 27.23 -2.62 -3.12
CA PRO A 89 26.63 -3.27 -1.96
C PRO A 89 27.33 -4.59 -1.63
N ALA A 90 27.63 -4.79 -0.34
CA ALA A 90 27.97 -6.11 0.22
C ALA A 90 26.96 -7.19 -0.21
N CYS A 91 27.28 -8.47 -0.04
CA CYS A 91 26.33 -9.56 -0.24
C CYS A 91 26.49 -10.71 0.76
N SER A 92 25.36 -11.19 1.28
CA SER A 92 25.26 -12.33 2.20
C SER A 92 25.26 -13.65 1.44
N ILE A 93 26.17 -14.56 1.76
CA ILE A 93 26.30 -15.89 1.16
C ILE A 93 25.12 -16.76 1.60
N LYS A 94 24.50 -17.47 0.65
CA LYS A 94 23.33 -18.33 0.89
C LYS A 94 23.46 -19.18 2.15
N TRP A 95 22.46 -19.20 3.04
CA TRP A 95 22.45 -20.07 4.22
C TRP A 95 22.64 -21.55 3.87
N ASN A 96 23.32 -22.28 4.77
CA ASN A 96 23.77 -23.66 4.59
C ASN A 96 24.82 -23.87 3.47
N THR A 97 25.54 -22.84 3.04
CA THR A 97 26.67 -22.99 2.11
C THR A 97 27.89 -23.56 2.84
N ILE A 98 28.15 -24.86 2.65
CA ILE A 98 29.29 -25.55 3.27
C ILE A 98 30.45 -25.65 2.27
N LEU A 99 31.60 -25.04 2.59
CA LEU A 99 32.83 -25.18 1.82
C LEU A 99 33.72 -26.30 2.39
N GLU A 100 33.83 -27.39 1.64
CA GLU A 100 34.62 -28.59 1.98
C GLU A 100 36.14 -28.33 2.04
N PRO A 101 36.93 -29.16 2.75
CA PRO A 101 38.39 -29.03 2.83
C PRO A 101 39.07 -29.01 1.46
N GLY A 102 39.82 -27.93 1.17
CA GLY A 102 40.47 -27.72 -0.12
C GLY A 102 39.52 -27.38 -1.28
N GLY A 103 38.25 -27.06 -0.98
CA GLY A 103 37.26 -26.58 -1.95
C GLY A 103 37.43 -25.11 -2.31
N TYR A 104 36.92 -24.76 -3.49
CA TYR A 104 36.86 -23.40 -4.05
C TYR A 104 35.40 -23.02 -4.29
N LEU A 105 35.09 -21.73 -4.13
CA LEU A 105 33.79 -21.16 -4.44
C LEU A 105 34.00 -19.79 -5.07
N THR A 106 33.55 -19.63 -6.32
CA THR A 106 33.80 -18.43 -7.12
C THR A 106 32.52 -17.61 -7.24
N PHE A 107 32.61 -16.32 -6.93
CA PHE A 107 31.51 -15.38 -6.90
C PHE A 107 31.68 -14.35 -8.01
N PHE A 108 30.92 -14.50 -9.09
CA PHE A 108 30.95 -13.63 -10.27
C PHE A 108 29.98 -12.46 -10.16
N ARG A 109 30.36 -11.30 -10.71
CA ARG A 109 29.61 -10.04 -10.62
C ARG A 109 28.22 -10.10 -11.24
N SER A 110 28.02 -10.87 -12.31
CA SER A 110 26.67 -11.08 -12.88
C SER A 110 25.67 -11.62 -11.85
N TRP A 111 26.16 -12.30 -10.81
CA TRP A 111 25.37 -12.76 -9.68
C TRP A 111 25.46 -11.82 -8.48
N THR A 112 26.67 -11.43 -8.06
CA THR A 112 26.87 -10.73 -6.79
C THR A 112 26.66 -9.21 -6.86
N GLN A 113 26.78 -8.61 -8.04
CA GLN A 113 26.94 -7.17 -8.30
C GLN A 113 28.18 -6.50 -7.69
N ILE A 114 29.02 -7.23 -6.94
CA ILE A 114 30.30 -6.74 -6.41
C ILE A 114 31.18 -6.18 -7.53
N GLU A 115 31.45 -4.87 -7.51
CA GLU A 115 32.16 -4.14 -8.55
C GLU A 115 33.59 -3.77 -8.14
N PHE A 116 34.57 -4.32 -8.85
CA PHE A 116 35.96 -3.94 -8.67
C PHE A 116 36.33 -2.69 -9.49
N ASP A 117 36.47 -1.54 -8.81
CA ASP A 117 36.81 -0.26 -9.42
C ASP A 117 38.27 -0.16 -9.91
N TYR A 118 38.44 0.23 -11.17
CA TYR A 118 39.76 0.38 -11.79
C TYR A 118 40.52 1.65 -11.35
N TRP A 119 39.84 2.78 -11.14
CA TRP A 119 40.45 4.11 -11.06
C TRP A 119 40.96 4.45 -9.66
N GLU A 120 40.17 4.14 -8.63
CA GLU A 120 40.46 4.42 -7.23
C GLU A 120 41.14 3.20 -6.57
N GLY A 121 40.80 1.99 -7.03
CA GLY A 121 41.22 0.74 -6.43
C GLY A 121 40.46 0.45 -5.14
N ASP A 122 40.68 -0.74 -4.59
CA ASP A 122 39.63 -1.37 -3.79
C ASP A 122 40.15 -2.41 -2.79
N THR A 123 39.28 -2.89 -1.89
CA THR A 123 39.53 -3.93 -0.89
C THR A 123 38.31 -4.84 -0.75
N ILE A 124 38.41 -6.06 -1.28
CA ILE A 124 37.42 -7.11 -1.03
C ILE A 124 37.63 -7.74 0.35
N ARG A 125 36.53 -8.00 1.07
CA ARG A 125 36.49 -8.52 2.44
C ARG A 125 35.59 -9.74 2.52
N ILE A 126 35.89 -10.64 3.46
CA ILE A 126 34.97 -11.67 3.96
C ILE A 126 34.63 -11.33 5.42
N LEU A 127 33.35 -11.25 5.76
CA LEU A 127 32.89 -11.04 7.14
C LEU A 127 32.08 -12.26 7.61
N ASP A 128 32.19 -12.65 8.88
CA ASP A 128 31.28 -13.64 9.47
C ASP A 128 29.88 -13.06 9.73
N GLY A 129 28.91 -13.91 10.08
CA GLY A 129 27.54 -13.47 10.41
C GLY A 129 27.41 -12.61 11.68
N ASN A 130 28.51 -12.21 12.33
CA ASN A 130 28.55 -11.18 13.38
C ASN A 130 29.33 -9.93 12.90
N MET A 131 29.54 -9.80 11.59
CA MET A 131 30.31 -8.75 10.92
C MET A 131 31.80 -8.66 11.33
N ASN A 132 32.39 -9.75 11.83
CA ASN A 132 33.85 -9.79 12.05
C ASN A 132 34.58 -10.14 10.75
N GLU A 133 35.59 -9.35 10.38
CA GLU A 133 36.45 -9.63 9.24
C GLU A 133 37.24 -10.94 9.44
N ILE A 134 37.06 -11.87 8.49
CA ILE A 134 37.73 -13.17 8.43
C ILE A 134 39.00 -13.09 7.57
N ASP A 135 38.91 -12.44 6.41
CA ASP A 135 40.02 -12.18 5.50
C ASP A 135 39.72 -10.95 4.63
N ALA A 136 40.75 -10.26 4.14
CA ALA A 136 40.60 -9.10 3.26
C ALA A 136 41.85 -8.90 2.39
N VAL A 137 41.65 -8.53 1.12
CA VAL A 137 42.73 -8.27 0.16
C VAL A 137 42.45 -7.03 -0.68
N SER A 138 43.50 -6.23 -0.93
CA SER A 138 43.40 -4.96 -1.64
C SER A 138 44.23 -4.93 -2.92
N TYR A 139 43.89 -4.00 -3.81
CA TYR A 139 44.73 -3.56 -4.92
C TYR A 139 44.80 -2.03 -4.97
N GLN A 140 45.34 -1.44 -6.04
CA GLN A 140 45.53 0.02 -6.17
C GLN A 140 44.86 0.54 -7.43
N GLY A 141 44.36 1.77 -7.37
CA GLY A 141 43.83 2.49 -8.53
C GLY A 141 44.84 2.60 -9.67
N GLU A 142 44.32 2.54 -10.89
CA GLU A 142 45.01 2.47 -12.19
C GLU A 142 45.97 1.26 -12.37
N ASP A 143 46.05 0.31 -11.42
CA ASP A 143 47.09 -0.74 -11.39
C ASP A 143 46.69 -2.07 -12.06
N SER A 144 45.40 -2.41 -12.18
CA SER A 144 44.99 -3.70 -12.77
C SER A 144 45.39 -3.80 -14.27
N THR A 145 45.26 -4.99 -14.85
CA THR A 145 45.49 -5.20 -16.29
C THR A 145 44.52 -6.24 -16.83
N TRP A 146 44.01 -6.01 -18.04
CA TRP A 146 43.04 -6.89 -18.70
C TRP A 146 43.46 -8.36 -18.70
N ASP A 147 42.60 -9.23 -18.16
CA ASP A 147 42.79 -10.67 -17.96
C ASP A 147 44.04 -11.04 -17.15
N ILE A 148 44.49 -10.17 -16.24
CA ILE A 148 45.52 -10.48 -15.24
C ILE A 148 44.89 -10.39 -13.84
N PRO A 149 44.68 -11.52 -13.14
CA PRO A 149 44.10 -11.52 -11.81
C PRO A 149 45.11 -11.04 -10.75
N TYR A 150 44.59 -10.66 -9.58
CA TYR A 150 45.36 -10.64 -8.35
C TYR A 150 45.12 -11.95 -7.61
N GLY A 151 46.17 -12.50 -7.01
CA GLY A 151 46.10 -13.75 -6.25
C GLY A 151 47.38 -13.97 -5.47
N TYR A 152 47.46 -15.08 -4.75
CA TYR A 152 48.74 -15.50 -4.18
C TYR A 152 49.68 -16.04 -5.28
N ASP A 153 50.94 -15.62 -5.26
CA ASP A 153 51.98 -16.14 -6.16
C ASP A 153 52.60 -17.44 -5.64
N SER A 154 53.46 -18.08 -6.45
CA SER A 154 54.21 -19.31 -6.08
C SER A 154 55.15 -19.18 -4.86
N THR A 155 55.23 -17.99 -4.25
CA THR A 155 55.97 -17.71 -3.02
C THR A 155 55.05 -17.36 -1.83
N GLY A 156 53.73 -17.37 -2.03
CA GLY A 156 52.70 -17.08 -1.04
C GLY A 156 52.46 -15.58 -0.82
N ASN A 157 52.84 -14.71 -1.76
CA ASN A 157 52.59 -13.27 -1.66
C ASN A 157 51.40 -12.87 -2.54
N TRP A 158 50.49 -12.05 -1.99
CA TRP A 158 49.41 -11.42 -2.76
C TRP A 158 49.99 -10.44 -3.81
N ALA A 159 49.72 -10.68 -5.08
CA ALA A 159 50.27 -9.92 -6.20
C ALA A 159 49.43 -10.08 -7.48
N LYS A 160 49.68 -9.23 -8.49
CA LYS A 160 49.23 -9.51 -9.86
C LYS A 160 49.93 -10.73 -10.40
N LEU A 161 49.17 -11.72 -10.88
CA LEU A 161 49.70 -12.94 -11.47
C LEU A 161 50.09 -12.71 -12.93
N SER A 162 51.01 -11.76 -13.18
CA SER A 162 51.32 -11.24 -14.53
C SER A 162 51.92 -12.23 -15.53
N ASP A 163 52.32 -13.41 -15.08
CA ASP A 163 52.80 -14.53 -15.90
C ASP A 163 51.75 -15.67 -16.03
N GLY A 164 50.57 -15.51 -15.41
CA GLY A 164 49.46 -16.46 -15.38
C GLY A 164 48.20 -15.93 -16.07
N ALA A 165 47.23 -16.82 -16.26
CA ALA A 165 45.85 -16.49 -16.66
C ALA A 165 44.93 -16.64 -15.44
N PRO A 166 43.71 -16.09 -15.45
CA PRO A 166 42.69 -16.36 -14.41
C PRO A 166 42.46 -17.87 -14.21
N THR A 167 42.27 -18.30 -12.97
CA THR A 167 42.14 -19.72 -12.61
C THR A 167 40.90 -20.08 -11.76
N PRO A 168 39.70 -19.52 -12.00
CA PRO A 168 38.54 -19.76 -11.14
C PRO A 168 38.17 -21.25 -11.09
N GLY A 169 37.79 -21.72 -9.90
CA GLY A 169 37.63 -23.13 -9.53
C GLY A 169 38.94 -23.88 -9.29
N GLY A 170 40.08 -23.19 -9.07
CA GLY A 170 41.39 -23.78 -9.31
C GLY A 170 42.58 -23.21 -8.53
N VAL A 171 43.78 -23.60 -8.97
CA VAL A 171 45.05 -23.22 -8.31
C VAL A 171 45.77 -22.20 -9.18
N ASN A 172 46.11 -21.05 -8.60
CA ASN A 172 46.75 -19.89 -9.24
C ASN A 172 48.05 -20.15 -10.03
N ASP A 173 48.68 -21.33 -9.89
CA ASP A 173 49.88 -21.73 -10.65
C ASP A 173 49.67 -22.90 -11.63
N GLN A 174 48.42 -23.27 -11.91
CA GLN A 174 48.03 -24.34 -12.84
C GLN A 174 47.25 -23.81 -14.05
N GLU A 175 46.95 -24.69 -15.02
CA GLU A 175 45.98 -24.37 -16.09
C GLU A 175 44.56 -24.33 -15.51
N TRP A 176 43.74 -23.36 -15.97
CA TRP A 176 42.34 -23.22 -15.56
C TRP A 176 41.56 -24.54 -15.75
N VAL A 177 40.76 -24.89 -14.73
CA VAL A 177 39.95 -26.13 -14.71
C VAL A 177 38.81 -26.14 -15.74
N GLY A 178 38.49 -24.98 -16.31
CA GLY A 178 37.41 -24.79 -17.27
C GLY A 178 36.04 -24.72 -16.60
N VAL A 179 35.14 -23.94 -17.21
CA VAL A 179 33.81 -23.57 -16.68
C VAL A 179 33.02 -24.71 -16.03
N ALA A 180 33.04 -25.91 -16.59
CA ALA A 180 32.30 -27.07 -16.07
C ALA A 180 32.80 -27.62 -14.71
N ASN A 181 33.90 -27.08 -14.17
CA ASN A 181 34.43 -27.40 -12.84
C ASN A 181 34.48 -26.17 -11.91
N VAL A 182 34.01 -25.00 -12.37
CA VAL A 182 33.85 -23.82 -11.52
C VAL A 182 32.58 -23.99 -10.69
N VAL A 183 32.67 -23.79 -9.38
CA VAL A 183 31.49 -23.77 -8.51
C VAL A 183 31.12 -22.32 -8.25
N GLN A 184 30.01 -21.89 -8.84
CA GLN A 184 29.42 -20.58 -8.55
C GLN A 184 28.95 -20.53 -7.09
N GLY A 185 29.37 -19.50 -6.36
CA GLY A 185 28.79 -19.12 -5.08
C GLY A 185 27.59 -18.21 -5.30
N ASN A 186 26.52 -18.44 -4.54
CA ASN A 186 25.39 -17.52 -4.45
C ASN A 186 25.60 -16.62 -3.24
N CYS A 187 25.54 -15.31 -3.47
CA CYS A 187 25.28 -14.35 -2.41
C CYS A 187 24.19 -13.39 -2.87
N TYR A 188 23.46 -12.87 -1.91
CA TYR A 188 22.34 -11.96 -2.08
C TYR A 188 22.78 -10.63 -1.49
N PRO A 189 22.81 -9.52 -2.25
CA PRO A 189 23.00 -8.21 -1.64
C PRO A 189 21.91 -8.01 -0.57
N PRO A 190 22.18 -7.33 0.55
CA PRO A 190 21.14 -6.87 1.47
C PRO A 190 20.38 -5.67 0.86
N GLN A 191 20.12 -5.74 -0.46
CA GLN A 191 19.12 -4.93 -1.14
C GLN A 191 17.75 -5.49 -0.77
N ASP A 192 17.41 -5.25 0.50
CA ASP A 192 16.16 -5.53 1.23
C ASP A 192 14.94 -4.76 0.66
N HIS A 193 14.92 -4.57 -0.66
CA HIS A 193 13.98 -3.68 -1.30
C HIS A 193 13.78 -3.89 -2.79
N ILE A 194 14.61 -4.67 -3.48
CA ILE A 194 14.70 -4.64 -4.95
C ILE A 194 15.03 -6.04 -5.49
N HIS A 195 14.06 -6.69 -6.14
CA HIS A 195 14.19 -8.02 -6.73
C HIS A 195 14.45 -7.95 -8.24
N ARG A 196 15.34 -8.82 -8.75
CA ARG A 196 15.77 -8.77 -10.16
C ARG A 196 14.72 -9.29 -11.14
N GLY A 197 14.71 -8.72 -12.34
CA GLY A 197 13.82 -9.14 -13.44
C GLY A 197 13.11 -7.96 -14.10
N GLU A 198 12.35 -8.23 -15.16
CA GLU A 198 11.60 -7.21 -15.90
C GLU A 198 10.22 -7.71 -16.31
N TYR A 199 9.20 -6.87 -16.12
CA TYR A 199 7.83 -7.12 -16.57
C TYR A 199 7.04 -5.82 -16.70
N ILE A 200 5.92 -5.90 -17.43
CA ILE A 200 4.95 -4.80 -17.56
C ILE A 200 3.60 -5.26 -16.99
N LEU A 201 3.08 -4.57 -15.98
CA LEU A 201 1.70 -4.75 -15.53
C LEU A 201 0.77 -3.85 -16.37
N GLU A 202 -0.37 -4.37 -16.85
CA GLU A 202 -1.41 -3.59 -17.53
C GLU A 202 -2.72 -3.58 -16.71
N GLY A 203 -3.32 -2.40 -16.50
CA GLY A 203 -4.57 -2.21 -15.74
C GLY A 203 -4.89 -0.73 -15.55
N ARG A 204 -5.94 -0.39 -14.80
CA ARG A 204 -6.16 1.01 -14.38
C ARG A 204 -5.10 1.37 -13.35
N VAL A 205 -4.25 2.35 -13.60
CA VAL A 205 -3.16 2.76 -12.70
C VAL A 205 -3.57 3.99 -11.91
N VAL A 206 -3.52 3.92 -10.58
CA VAL A 206 -3.82 5.01 -9.65
C VAL A 206 -2.52 5.43 -8.98
N THR A 207 -1.88 6.52 -9.41
CA THR A 207 -0.48 6.80 -9.00
C THR A 207 -0.35 7.33 -7.58
N MET A 208 -1.46 7.78 -6.98
CA MET A 208 -1.54 8.47 -5.68
C MET A 208 -0.73 9.78 -5.58
N GLU A 209 -0.32 10.35 -6.71
CA GLU A 209 0.24 11.72 -6.75
C GLU A 209 -0.80 12.80 -6.48
N SER A 210 -2.06 12.55 -6.88
CA SER A 210 -3.22 13.38 -6.60
C SER A 210 -4.50 12.57 -6.80
N HIS A 211 -5.65 13.11 -6.38
CA HIS A 211 -6.98 12.55 -6.59
C HIS A 211 -7.31 12.24 -8.06
N ASP A 212 -6.81 13.04 -9.00
CA ASP A 212 -7.13 12.90 -10.43
C ASP A 212 -6.02 12.13 -11.19
N SER A 213 -5.00 11.62 -10.50
CA SER A 213 -3.85 10.93 -11.10
C SER A 213 -4.16 9.45 -11.40
N VAL A 214 -5.09 9.24 -12.33
CA VAL A 214 -5.60 7.93 -12.75
C VAL A 214 -5.38 7.73 -14.25
N ILE A 215 -4.87 6.56 -14.64
CA ILE A 215 -4.62 6.17 -16.03
C ILE A 215 -5.40 4.87 -16.31
N ASP A 216 -6.57 4.99 -16.92
CA ASP A 216 -7.51 3.87 -17.11
C ASP A 216 -6.97 2.73 -17.99
N ASP A 217 -6.16 3.03 -19.00
CA ASP A 217 -5.47 2.07 -19.85
C ASP A 217 -3.97 1.99 -19.50
N GLY A 218 -3.64 2.11 -18.22
CA GLY A 218 -2.29 2.26 -17.71
C GLY A 218 -1.39 1.03 -17.84
N ARG A 219 -0.09 1.31 -17.88
CA ARG A 219 1.00 0.34 -17.89
C ARG A 219 2.11 0.79 -16.94
N ILE A 220 2.68 -0.17 -16.22
CA ILE A 220 3.83 0.03 -15.33
C ILE A 220 4.93 -0.93 -15.78
N LEU A 221 6.09 -0.40 -16.16
CA LEU A 221 7.31 -1.17 -16.41
C LEU A 221 8.09 -1.25 -15.11
N VAL A 222 8.30 -2.47 -14.62
CA VAL A 222 9.22 -2.78 -13.53
C VAL A 222 10.49 -3.37 -14.14
N ILE A 223 11.64 -2.83 -13.75
CA ILE A 223 12.97 -3.39 -14.06
C ILE A 223 13.76 -3.40 -12.76
N ASP A 224 14.31 -4.57 -12.41
CA ASP A 224 15.09 -4.83 -11.21
C ASP A 224 14.51 -4.07 -10.02
N GLY A 225 13.32 -4.49 -9.58
CA GLY A 225 12.58 -4.02 -8.42
C GLY A 225 12.06 -2.58 -8.44
N MET A 226 12.42 -1.79 -9.44
CA MET A 226 12.09 -0.38 -9.54
C MET A 226 11.07 -0.12 -10.65
N ILE A 227 10.20 0.87 -10.43
CA ILE A 227 9.33 1.41 -11.47
C ILE A 227 10.21 2.23 -12.42
N GLU A 228 10.41 1.77 -13.65
CA GLU A 228 11.20 2.49 -14.66
C GLU A 228 10.32 3.43 -15.50
N ALA A 229 9.05 3.04 -15.75
CA ALA A 229 8.12 3.87 -16.52
C ALA A 229 6.66 3.59 -16.19
N VAL A 230 5.83 4.63 -16.24
CA VAL A 230 4.36 4.57 -16.16
C VAL A 230 3.78 5.33 -17.35
N TRP A 231 2.86 4.72 -18.11
CA TRP A 231 2.26 5.35 -19.30
C TRP A 231 0.88 4.80 -19.66
N SER A 232 0.10 5.55 -20.44
CA SER A 232 -1.16 5.08 -21.05
C SER A 232 -0.88 4.15 -22.23
N ALA A 233 -1.69 3.11 -22.44
CA ALA A 233 -1.62 2.26 -23.63
C ALA A 233 -1.93 3.02 -24.94
N SER A 234 -2.54 4.21 -24.86
CA SER A 234 -2.70 5.15 -25.97
C SER A 234 -1.43 5.91 -26.35
N ASP A 235 -0.45 6.00 -25.45
CA ASP A 235 0.86 6.62 -25.68
C ASP A 235 1.88 5.65 -26.33
N PRO A 236 2.94 6.17 -26.99
CA PRO A 236 3.99 5.33 -27.53
C PRO A 236 4.74 4.56 -26.43
N THR A 237 4.80 3.22 -26.54
CA THR A 237 5.58 2.35 -25.65
C THR A 237 7.03 2.86 -25.49
N PRO A 238 7.53 3.04 -24.25
CA PRO A 238 8.92 3.40 -23.98
C PRO A 238 9.92 2.41 -24.60
N SER A 239 11.10 2.87 -25.02
CA SER A 239 12.12 1.98 -25.59
C SER A 239 12.66 0.95 -24.58
N ALA A 240 12.61 1.25 -23.29
CA ALA A 240 12.97 0.31 -22.22
C ALA A 240 11.97 -0.86 -22.09
N ALA A 241 10.72 -0.67 -22.56
CA ALA A 241 9.68 -1.70 -22.58
C ALA A 241 9.69 -2.57 -23.86
N GLU A 242 10.66 -2.39 -24.78
CA GLU A 242 10.69 -3.14 -26.04
C GLU A 242 11.18 -4.59 -25.85
N GLY A 243 10.24 -5.53 -25.75
CA GLY A 243 10.51 -6.97 -25.64
C GLY A 243 10.22 -7.56 -24.26
N VAL A 244 9.99 -6.70 -23.26
CA VAL A 244 9.59 -7.07 -21.90
C VAL A 244 8.22 -7.77 -21.92
N VAL A 245 8.03 -8.78 -21.07
CA VAL A 245 6.77 -9.52 -20.95
C VAL A 245 5.69 -8.64 -20.33
N SER A 246 4.48 -8.70 -20.86
CA SER A 246 3.33 -7.92 -20.37
C SER A 246 2.27 -8.84 -19.77
N ILE A 247 1.80 -8.44 -18.59
CA ILE A 247 0.90 -9.19 -17.70
C ILE A 247 -0.38 -8.35 -17.56
N PRO A 248 -1.44 -8.67 -18.33
CA PRO A 248 -2.71 -7.98 -18.22
C PRO A 248 -3.41 -8.41 -16.93
N THR A 249 -3.49 -7.50 -15.96
CA THR A 249 -4.06 -7.81 -14.64
C THR A 249 -5.58 -7.69 -14.60
N SER A 250 -6.18 -7.04 -15.62
CA SER A 250 -7.61 -6.71 -15.69
C SER A 250 -8.15 -5.98 -14.43
N GLY A 251 -7.27 -5.43 -13.60
CA GLY A 251 -7.61 -4.84 -12.31
C GLY A 251 -7.21 -3.37 -12.21
N THR A 252 -7.38 -2.81 -11.03
CA THR A 252 -6.85 -1.48 -10.67
C THR A 252 -5.58 -1.66 -9.83
N ILE A 253 -4.53 -0.94 -10.20
CA ILE A 253 -3.19 -0.98 -9.60
C ILE A 253 -2.99 0.27 -8.75
N TYR A 254 -2.62 0.08 -7.49
CA TYR A 254 -2.34 1.11 -6.50
C TYR A 254 -0.91 0.90 -5.94
N PRO A 255 -0.30 1.91 -5.30
CA PRO A 255 0.83 1.67 -4.42
C PRO A 255 0.43 0.67 -3.33
N GLY A 256 1.36 -0.18 -2.92
CA GLY A 256 1.13 -1.16 -1.87
C GLY A 256 0.62 -0.54 -0.57
N PHE A 257 -0.28 -1.22 0.12
CA PHE A 257 -0.82 -0.72 1.38
C PHE A 257 0.20 -0.84 2.51
N ILE A 258 0.09 0.04 3.49
CA ILE A 258 1.04 0.11 4.60
C ILE A 258 0.30 -0.04 5.91
N ASP A 259 0.85 -0.86 6.81
CA ASP A 259 0.38 -0.99 8.18
C ASP A 259 1.23 -0.09 9.08
N PRO A 260 0.73 1.10 9.49
CA PRO A 260 1.44 2.02 10.36
C PRO A 260 1.49 1.54 11.81
N HIS A 261 0.72 0.51 12.19
CA HIS A 261 0.72 0.01 13.55
C HIS A 261 0.17 -1.41 13.66
N ASN A 262 1.09 -2.35 13.93
CA ASN A 262 0.77 -3.72 14.31
C ASN A 262 1.46 -4.18 15.63
N HIS A 263 1.22 -5.43 16.02
CA HIS A 263 2.03 -6.24 16.92
C HIS A 263 2.21 -7.66 16.33
N ALA A 264 2.86 -7.72 15.17
CA ALA A 264 2.84 -8.84 14.23
C ALA A 264 2.93 -10.24 14.86
N LYS A 265 3.82 -10.46 15.84
CA LYS A 265 4.06 -11.78 16.47
C LYS A 265 2.86 -12.36 17.22
N TYR A 266 1.85 -11.54 17.51
CA TYR A 266 0.60 -11.97 18.13
C TYR A 266 -0.49 -12.33 17.10
N ASN A 267 -0.25 -12.12 15.80
CA ASN A 267 -1.27 -12.31 14.76
C ASN A 267 -1.64 -13.78 14.47
N ILE A 268 -0.99 -14.74 15.14
CA ILE A 268 -1.47 -16.13 15.21
C ILE A 268 -2.61 -16.33 16.23
N ILE A 269 -2.94 -15.32 17.03
CA ILE A 269 -3.99 -15.34 18.06
C ILE A 269 -5.25 -14.66 17.48
N PRO A 270 -6.42 -15.32 17.47
CA PRO A 270 -7.64 -14.76 16.91
C PRO A 270 -8.24 -13.67 17.80
N LEU A 271 -9.16 -12.88 17.22
CA LEU A 271 -9.94 -11.84 17.89
C LEU A 271 -10.48 -12.28 19.26
N TRP A 272 -10.28 -11.45 20.29
CA TRP A 272 -10.54 -11.79 21.69
C TRP A 272 -12.02 -11.58 22.06
N ASP A 273 -12.71 -12.69 22.31
CA ASP A 273 -14.06 -12.69 22.87
C ASP A 273 -14.01 -12.48 24.39
N HIS A 274 -13.73 -11.25 24.82
CA HIS A 274 -13.57 -10.93 26.24
C HIS A 274 -14.87 -10.98 27.04
N GLY A 275 -16.01 -10.71 26.40
CA GLY A 275 -17.35 -10.79 27.02
C GLY A 275 -17.58 -9.84 28.20
N THR A 276 -16.79 -8.76 28.32
CA THR A 276 -16.94 -7.72 29.34
C THR A 276 -17.66 -6.48 28.78
N ASP A 277 -17.95 -5.52 29.65
CA ASP A 277 -18.49 -4.20 29.26
C ASP A 277 -17.35 -3.21 28.90
N GLY A 278 -16.15 -3.71 28.59
CA GLY A 278 -14.96 -2.90 28.28
C GLY A 278 -14.15 -2.46 29.50
N TRP A 279 -13.25 -1.52 29.25
CA TRP A 279 -12.35 -0.91 30.24
C TRP A 279 -12.17 0.58 29.94
N ASP A 280 -11.63 1.35 30.90
CA ASP A 280 -11.35 2.78 30.65
C ASP A 280 -10.00 3.00 29.95
N ASN A 281 -9.03 2.09 30.13
CA ASN A 281 -7.66 2.22 29.59
C ASN A 281 -6.91 0.88 29.55
N ARG A 282 -5.77 0.85 28.84
CA ARG A 282 -4.92 -0.34 28.67
C ARG A 282 -4.48 -1.04 29.95
N TYR A 283 -4.21 -0.28 31.01
CA TYR A 283 -3.68 -0.82 32.26
C TYR A 283 -4.69 -1.74 32.97
N GLN A 284 -5.98 -1.57 32.70
CA GLN A 284 -7.04 -2.38 33.29
C GLN A 284 -7.08 -3.78 32.65
N TRP A 285 -7.20 -3.91 31.33
CA TRP A 285 -7.25 -5.22 30.68
C TRP A 285 -5.90 -5.95 30.73
N GLN A 286 -4.77 -5.25 30.69
CA GLN A 286 -3.45 -5.87 30.86
C GLN A 286 -3.28 -6.56 32.22
N ALA A 287 -4.05 -6.16 33.23
CA ALA A 287 -4.03 -6.74 34.57
C ALA A 287 -4.99 -7.95 34.74
N GLU A 288 -5.85 -8.24 33.76
CA GLU A 288 -6.83 -9.32 33.85
C GLU A 288 -6.21 -10.70 33.57
N ASP A 289 -6.68 -11.71 34.32
CA ASP A 289 -6.32 -13.10 34.05
C ASP A 289 -6.82 -13.56 32.67
N SER A 290 -8.01 -13.13 32.25
CA SER A 290 -8.60 -13.47 30.95
C SER A 290 -7.80 -12.94 29.75
N TYR A 291 -7.12 -11.80 29.89
CA TYR A 291 -6.22 -11.26 28.88
C TYR A 291 -4.95 -12.11 28.70
N ARG A 292 -4.40 -12.63 29.81
CA ARG A 292 -3.29 -13.58 29.72
C ARG A 292 -3.76 -14.88 29.08
N ASP A 293 -4.86 -15.43 29.55
CA ASP A 293 -5.41 -16.71 29.09
C ASP A 293 -5.77 -16.65 27.59
N ALA A 294 -6.26 -15.51 27.08
CA ALA A 294 -6.53 -15.29 25.65
C ALA A 294 -5.27 -15.33 24.76
N LYS A 295 -4.08 -15.08 25.32
CA LYS A 295 -2.81 -15.19 24.61
C LYS A 295 -2.13 -16.55 24.76
N GLU A 296 -2.71 -17.49 25.50
CA GLU A 296 -2.18 -18.85 25.67
C GLU A 296 -2.55 -19.76 24.48
N VAL A 297 -2.08 -19.38 23.29
CA VAL A 297 -1.88 -20.32 22.17
C VAL A 297 -0.73 -21.29 22.52
N GLY A 298 -0.78 -22.50 21.96
CA GLY A 298 0.24 -23.54 22.21
C GLY A 298 1.57 -23.29 21.49
N CYS A 299 1.61 -22.32 20.57
CA CYS A 299 2.78 -21.93 19.80
C CYS A 299 3.59 -20.82 20.50
N SER A 300 4.90 -20.79 20.24
CA SER A 300 5.79 -19.77 20.80
C SER A 300 5.69 -18.47 20.02
N LEU A 301 5.30 -17.38 20.69
CA LEU A 301 5.21 -16.03 20.12
C LEU A 301 6.58 -15.34 19.90
N THR A 302 7.68 -16.08 20.09
CA THR A 302 9.05 -15.66 19.76
C THR A 302 9.70 -16.60 18.74
N ASP A 303 8.91 -17.46 18.11
CA ASP A 303 9.35 -18.34 17.03
C ASP A 303 9.18 -17.59 15.69
N PRO A 304 10.18 -17.62 14.78
CA PRO A 304 10.08 -17.06 13.43
C PRO A 304 8.76 -17.34 12.71
N THR A 305 8.23 -18.56 12.86
CA THR A 305 6.97 -19.01 12.22
C THR A 305 5.81 -18.06 12.52
N ALA A 306 5.75 -17.47 13.72
CA ALA A 306 4.68 -16.53 14.08
C ALA A 306 4.75 -15.22 13.28
N GLN A 307 5.96 -14.76 12.94
CA GLN A 307 6.16 -13.58 12.09
C GLN A 307 5.95 -13.87 10.62
N ARG A 308 6.45 -15.00 10.13
CA ARG A 308 6.23 -15.44 8.75
C ARG A 308 4.73 -15.62 8.44
N PHE A 309 3.92 -16.04 9.42
CA PHE A 309 2.46 -16.02 9.30
C PHE A 309 1.86 -14.61 9.35
N ALA A 310 2.39 -13.71 10.18
CA ALA A 310 1.91 -12.33 10.27
C ALA A 310 2.16 -11.53 8.99
N GLU A 311 3.31 -11.72 8.34
CA GLU A 311 3.59 -11.13 7.02
C GLU A 311 2.70 -11.74 5.94
N LEU A 312 2.50 -13.06 5.94
CA LEU A 312 1.55 -13.72 5.03
C LEU A 312 0.11 -13.17 5.20
N ARG A 313 -0.31 -12.87 6.43
CA ARG A 313 -1.60 -12.23 6.75
C ARG A 313 -1.64 -10.76 6.29
N ALA A 314 -0.52 -10.04 6.35
CA ALA A 314 -0.42 -8.67 5.86
C ALA A 314 -0.53 -8.60 4.32
N ILE A 315 0.28 -9.37 3.58
CA ILE A 315 0.24 -9.40 2.12
C ILE A 315 -1.10 -9.95 1.60
N ALA A 316 -1.73 -10.90 2.30
CA ALA A 316 -3.07 -11.39 1.94
C ALA A 316 -4.13 -10.27 1.93
N GLY A 317 -3.92 -9.22 2.73
CA GLY A 317 -4.76 -8.03 2.78
C GLY A 317 -4.20 -6.81 2.04
N GLY A 318 -3.27 -7.01 1.09
CA GLY A 318 -2.71 -5.96 0.23
C GLY A 318 -1.53 -5.16 0.80
N ASN A 319 -1.06 -5.48 2.00
CA ASN A 319 -0.01 -4.72 2.66
C ASN A 319 1.40 -5.14 2.21
N THR A 320 2.19 -4.18 1.72
CA THR A 320 3.60 -4.36 1.31
C THR A 320 4.58 -3.96 2.41
N ALA A 321 4.12 -3.26 3.45
CA ALA A 321 4.91 -2.86 4.61
C ALA A 321 4.10 -2.91 5.91
N LEU A 322 4.77 -3.18 7.04
CA LEU A 322 4.18 -3.18 8.38
C LEU A 322 5.12 -2.69 9.50
N GLN A 323 4.55 -1.97 10.47
CA GLN A 323 5.14 -1.62 11.76
C GLN A 323 4.73 -2.66 12.80
N GLY A 324 5.59 -3.02 13.74
CA GLY A 324 5.20 -3.80 14.92
C GLY A 324 5.85 -5.18 15.04
N SER A 325 6.95 -5.39 14.32
CA SER A 325 7.62 -6.66 14.22
C SER A 325 8.53 -6.99 15.42
N SER A 326 9.24 -8.11 15.32
CA SER A 326 10.00 -8.70 16.41
C SER A 326 11.41 -8.15 16.38
N THR A 327 11.91 -7.64 17.49
CA THR A 327 13.32 -7.21 17.61
C THR A 327 14.27 -8.39 17.87
N SER A 328 13.97 -9.56 17.29
CA SER A 328 14.65 -10.85 17.55
C SER A 328 14.34 -11.84 16.43
N TYR A 329 15.38 -12.55 15.98
CA TYR A 329 15.34 -13.44 14.80
C TYR A 329 14.90 -12.70 13.53
N THR A 330 15.26 -11.41 13.41
CA THR A 330 14.85 -10.55 12.28
C THR A 330 15.34 -11.12 10.96
N ASP A 331 16.55 -11.67 10.94
CA ASP A 331 17.15 -12.39 9.82
C ASP A 331 16.19 -13.34 9.11
N THR A 332 15.27 -13.99 9.83
CA THR A 332 14.32 -14.98 9.27
C THR A 332 13.09 -14.41 8.55
N PHE A 333 12.82 -13.10 8.66
CA PHE A 333 11.62 -12.46 8.09
C PHE A 333 11.85 -11.04 7.54
N GLU A 334 12.90 -10.32 7.97
CA GLU A 334 13.14 -8.90 7.69
C GLU A 334 13.01 -8.52 6.20
N THR A 335 13.49 -9.41 5.32
CA THR A 335 13.55 -9.28 3.86
C THR A 335 12.55 -10.15 3.09
N MET A 336 11.64 -10.85 3.79
CA MET A 336 11.00 -12.04 3.22
C MET A 336 9.71 -11.76 2.43
N LEU A 337 8.72 -11.10 3.03
CA LEU A 337 7.37 -10.97 2.44
C LEU A 337 6.80 -9.56 2.43
N ALA A 338 7.12 -8.76 3.44
CA ALA A 338 6.68 -7.38 3.56
C ALA A 338 7.76 -6.57 4.28
N ARG A 339 7.85 -5.28 3.98
CA ARG A 339 8.84 -4.38 4.60
C ARG A 339 8.54 -4.20 6.07
N ASN A 340 9.50 -4.52 6.92
CA ASN A 340 9.38 -4.31 8.35
C ASN A 340 9.84 -2.87 8.69
N ILE A 341 8.90 -1.98 9.01
CA ILE A 341 9.11 -0.52 9.07
C ILE A 341 10.16 -0.10 10.11
N GLU A 342 10.28 -0.81 11.24
CA GLU A 342 11.32 -0.53 12.25
C GLU A 342 12.64 -1.31 12.04
N LEU A 343 12.85 -1.87 10.85
CA LEU A 343 14.12 -2.49 10.43
C LEU A 343 14.73 -1.71 9.24
N TYR A 344 15.92 -2.12 8.82
CA TYR A 344 16.72 -1.42 7.82
C TYR A 344 16.05 -1.38 6.44
N ASN A 345 15.60 -0.21 6.00
CA ASN A 345 14.96 -0.01 4.70
C ASN A 345 15.61 1.18 3.97
N PHE A 346 15.70 1.10 2.64
CA PHE A 346 16.17 2.21 1.78
C PHE A 346 17.49 2.87 2.21
N GLY A 347 18.40 2.08 2.79
CA GLY A 347 19.72 2.54 3.24
C GLY A 347 19.77 3.07 4.68
N LYS A 348 18.66 3.04 5.45
CA LYS A 348 18.52 3.67 6.77
C LYS A 348 17.85 2.74 7.80
N ASP A 349 18.12 3.03 9.08
CA ASP A 349 17.40 2.48 10.24
C ASP A 349 17.30 3.59 11.31
N TYR A 350 16.36 4.50 11.09
CA TYR A 350 16.14 5.71 11.90
C TYR A 350 14.70 5.79 12.45
N ILE A 351 14.05 4.64 12.58
CA ILE A 351 12.70 4.51 13.11
C ILE A 351 12.78 3.93 14.52
N HIS A 352 11.99 4.49 15.44
CA HIS A 352 12.01 4.12 16.85
C HIS A 352 10.61 3.76 17.33
N THR A 353 10.48 2.68 18.10
CA THR A 353 9.19 2.19 18.61
C THR A 353 9.18 2.06 20.13
N LYS A 354 8.14 2.56 20.79
CA LYS A 354 7.92 2.42 22.24
C LYS A 354 6.46 2.06 22.56
N VAL A 355 6.26 0.80 22.93
CA VAL A 355 4.94 0.25 23.36
C VAL A 355 4.70 0.40 24.87
N SER A 356 5.76 0.40 25.69
CA SER A 356 5.64 0.46 27.16
C SER A 356 5.27 1.86 27.66
N GLU A 357 4.60 1.94 28.82
CA GLU A 357 4.30 3.17 29.57
C GLU A 357 5.51 4.14 29.62
N LEU A 358 5.23 5.43 29.48
CA LEU A 358 6.20 6.50 29.71
C LEU A 358 6.29 6.81 31.20
N ALA A 359 7.45 6.55 31.80
CA ALA A 359 7.75 7.07 33.14
C ALA A 359 7.87 8.59 33.09
N SER A 360 7.46 9.28 34.16
CA SER A 360 7.48 10.75 34.23
C SER A 360 8.88 11.38 34.16
N ASP A 361 9.94 10.60 34.35
CA ASP A 361 11.35 10.98 34.20
C ASP A 361 12.00 10.49 32.89
N TYR A 362 11.20 10.01 31.93
CA TYR A 362 11.68 9.63 30.60
C TYR A 362 12.22 10.84 29.82
N GLN A 363 13.51 10.82 29.50
CA GLN A 363 14.20 11.95 28.88
C GLN A 363 14.17 11.95 27.35
N GLY A 364 13.95 10.80 26.72
CA GLY A 364 13.90 10.65 25.25
C GLY A 364 15.10 11.22 24.49
N ASN A 365 16.32 11.14 25.05
CA ASN A 365 17.48 11.81 24.45
C ASN A 365 17.79 11.34 23.02
N HIS A 366 17.57 10.06 22.68
CA HIS A 366 17.75 9.55 21.31
C HIS A 366 16.79 10.22 20.31
N ILE A 367 15.52 10.44 20.70
CA ILE A 367 14.53 11.18 19.89
C ILE A 367 15.00 12.62 19.64
N LYS A 368 15.48 13.30 20.69
CA LYS A 368 15.96 14.69 20.60
C LYS A 368 17.24 14.80 19.78
N ASP A 369 18.18 13.89 20.00
CA ASP A 369 19.46 13.86 19.30
C ASP A 369 19.20 13.61 17.79
N GLY A 370 18.39 12.59 17.45
CA GLY A 370 17.99 12.25 16.08
C GLY A 370 17.20 13.34 15.36
N ASN A 371 16.16 13.91 15.99
CA ASN A 371 15.44 15.08 15.44
C ASN A 371 16.40 16.27 15.20
N SER A 372 17.38 16.48 16.08
CA SER A 372 18.35 17.58 15.93
C SER A 372 19.44 17.34 14.88
N SER A 373 19.73 16.08 14.54
CA SER A 373 20.68 15.70 13.49
C SER A 373 20.03 15.49 12.12
N GLY A 374 18.71 15.22 12.08
CA GLY A 374 18.01 14.73 10.88
C GLY A 374 18.18 13.22 10.67
N GLU A 375 18.47 12.48 11.75
CA GLU A 375 18.62 11.01 11.79
C GLU A 375 17.45 10.37 12.60
N LEU A 376 16.29 11.03 12.61
CA LEU A 376 15.03 10.46 13.07
C LEU A 376 14.08 10.54 11.87
N ASP A 377 13.62 9.39 11.39
CA ASP A 377 12.63 9.32 10.32
C ASP A 377 11.22 9.14 10.92
N ALA A 378 11.06 8.36 12.01
CA ALA A 378 9.80 8.27 12.77
C ALA A 378 9.97 7.79 14.23
N TRP A 379 9.07 8.21 15.13
CA TRP A 379 8.93 7.69 16.49
C TRP A 379 7.50 7.21 16.79
N PHE A 380 7.29 5.90 16.70
CA PHE A 380 6.04 5.22 17.04
C PHE A 380 5.89 5.03 18.55
N LEU A 381 4.78 5.53 19.11
CA LEU A 381 4.56 5.58 20.56
C LEU A 381 3.10 5.28 20.94
N HIS A 382 2.87 4.20 21.70
CA HIS A 382 1.54 3.93 22.27
C HIS A 382 1.22 4.91 23.40
N LEU A 383 0.34 5.87 23.11
CA LEU A 383 0.07 7.01 23.98
C LEU A 383 -1.42 7.30 24.06
N ALA A 384 -1.89 7.60 25.28
CA ALA A 384 -3.28 7.92 25.55
C ALA A 384 -4.27 6.84 25.07
N GLU A 385 -3.87 5.58 25.24
CA GLU A 385 -4.66 4.41 24.90
C GLU A 385 -5.72 4.14 25.97
N GLY A 386 -6.93 4.62 25.72
CA GLY A 386 -8.07 4.62 26.64
C GLY A 386 -8.90 5.89 26.53
N ILE A 387 -10.00 5.96 27.28
CA ILE A 387 -11.00 7.04 27.24
C ILE A 387 -10.99 7.90 28.51
N ASP A 388 -9.95 7.78 29.35
CA ASP A 388 -9.86 8.46 30.64
C ASP A 388 -8.73 9.49 30.76
N GLU A 389 -8.83 10.28 31.83
CA GLU A 389 -7.85 11.28 32.24
C GLU A 389 -6.46 10.67 32.53
N SER A 390 -6.37 9.38 32.87
CA SER A 390 -5.07 8.72 33.11
C SER A 390 -4.32 8.51 31.81
N SER A 391 -5.01 8.05 30.77
CA SER A 391 -4.48 7.94 29.40
C SER A 391 -4.15 9.33 28.83
N ARG A 392 -5.07 10.31 28.94
CA ARG A 392 -4.84 11.70 28.49
C ARG A 392 -3.57 12.31 29.09
N ALA A 393 -3.35 12.10 30.40
CA ALA A 393 -2.20 12.65 31.12
C ALA A 393 -0.83 12.07 30.70
N GLU A 394 -0.77 11.00 29.91
CA GLU A 394 0.50 10.52 29.35
C GLU A 394 1.13 11.54 28.40
N PHE A 395 0.30 12.30 27.66
CA PHE A 395 0.76 13.35 26.75
C PHE A 395 1.49 14.49 27.49
N ASP A 396 1.11 14.77 28.75
CA ASP A 396 1.78 15.76 29.59
C ASP A 396 3.27 15.44 29.80
N ILE A 397 3.68 14.16 29.67
CA ILE A 397 5.08 13.74 29.78
C ILE A 397 5.88 14.21 28.56
N LEU A 398 5.30 14.16 27.36
CA LEU A 398 5.96 14.63 26.14
C LEU A 398 6.17 16.14 26.17
N VAL A 399 5.15 16.89 26.59
CA VAL A 399 5.20 18.35 26.76
C VAL A 399 6.24 18.75 27.82
N GLN A 400 6.25 18.08 28.97
CA GLN A 400 7.16 18.42 30.08
C GLN A 400 8.64 18.09 29.80
N ASN A 401 8.90 17.16 28.89
CA ASN A 401 10.25 16.69 28.57
C ASN A 401 10.74 17.17 27.20
N ASP A 402 10.09 18.11 26.53
CA ASP A 402 10.48 18.59 25.18
C ASP A 402 10.58 17.43 24.15
N LEU A 403 9.53 16.61 24.04
CA LEU A 403 9.45 15.43 23.15
C LEU A 403 8.33 15.49 22.10
N LEU A 404 7.67 16.65 21.93
CA LEU A 404 6.80 16.89 20.77
C LEU A 404 7.69 17.30 19.60
N VAL A 405 7.95 16.34 18.71
CA VAL A 405 8.73 16.47 17.47
C VAL A 405 7.82 16.14 16.28
N GLY A 406 8.21 16.52 15.05
CA GLY A 406 7.37 16.30 13.87
C GLY A 406 7.27 14.83 13.47
N GLU A 407 8.32 14.07 13.75
CA GLU A 407 8.45 12.64 13.46
C GLU A 407 7.68 11.78 14.49
N LEU A 408 6.95 12.39 15.43
CA LEU A 408 6.15 11.67 16.42
C LEU A 408 4.90 11.05 15.78
N VAL A 409 4.79 9.73 15.85
CA VAL A 409 3.58 8.98 15.55
C VAL A 409 2.93 8.51 16.86
N VAL A 410 1.82 9.15 17.23
CA VAL A 410 0.98 8.69 18.33
C VAL A 410 0.16 7.49 17.87
N ILE A 411 0.30 6.37 18.56
CA ILE A 411 -0.52 5.17 18.34
C ILE A 411 -1.76 5.25 19.25
N HIS A 412 -2.93 4.97 18.66
CA HIS A 412 -4.29 5.15 19.17
C HIS A 412 -4.68 6.60 19.47
N GLY A 413 -4.05 7.26 20.43
CA GLY A 413 -4.37 8.64 20.84
C GLY A 413 -5.79 8.85 21.39
N THR A 414 -6.50 7.78 21.78
CA THR A 414 -7.94 7.79 22.10
C THR A 414 -8.34 8.75 23.22
N GLY A 415 -7.48 8.95 24.21
CA GLY A 415 -7.72 9.83 25.35
C GLY A 415 -7.35 11.29 25.10
N LEU A 416 -6.77 11.63 23.94
CA LEU A 416 -6.37 12.99 23.62
C LEU A 416 -7.59 13.90 23.36
N THR A 417 -7.47 15.18 23.72
CA THR A 417 -8.51 16.18 23.44
C THR A 417 -8.00 17.19 22.41
N GLN A 418 -8.85 18.15 22.03
CA GLN A 418 -8.48 19.27 21.14
C GLN A 418 -7.17 19.97 21.55
N ALA A 419 -6.87 20.08 22.85
CA ALA A 419 -5.64 20.74 23.30
C ALA A 419 -4.38 19.93 22.94
N GLU A 420 -4.43 18.62 23.08
CA GLU A 420 -3.33 17.72 22.72
C GLU A 420 -3.22 17.51 21.21
N PHE A 421 -4.35 17.39 20.48
CA PHE A 421 -4.35 17.34 19.02
C PHE A 421 -3.83 18.64 18.38
N ASN A 422 -4.21 19.81 18.91
CA ASN A 422 -3.62 21.08 18.47
C ASN A 422 -2.10 21.10 18.71
N ALA A 423 -1.62 20.58 19.85
CA ALA A 423 -0.18 20.51 20.12
C ALA A 423 0.56 19.55 19.17
N LEU A 424 -0.05 18.41 18.81
CA LEU A 424 0.48 17.43 17.87
C LEU A 424 0.50 17.96 16.43
N GLY A 425 -0.62 18.54 15.95
CA GLY A 425 -0.71 19.14 14.62
C GLY A 425 0.23 20.34 14.44
N ASN A 426 0.41 21.17 15.47
CA ASN A 426 1.37 22.29 15.44
C ASN A 426 2.84 21.88 15.23
N VAL A 427 3.22 20.64 15.58
CA VAL A 427 4.57 20.12 15.29
C VAL A 427 4.65 19.30 14.01
N GLY A 428 3.52 19.04 13.35
CA GLY A 428 3.43 18.15 12.17
C GLY A 428 3.34 16.66 12.52
N GLY A 429 3.04 16.32 13.77
CA GLY A 429 2.97 14.94 14.23
C GLY A 429 1.79 14.15 13.64
N SER A 430 1.92 12.83 13.65
CA SER A 430 0.97 11.89 13.06
C SER A 430 0.24 11.04 14.11
N LEU A 431 -0.86 10.43 13.68
CA LEU A 431 -1.72 9.55 14.47
C LEU A 431 -1.94 8.23 13.71
N ALA A 432 -1.58 7.10 14.31
CA ALA A 432 -1.98 5.77 13.86
C ALA A 432 -3.27 5.37 14.58
N TRP A 433 -4.39 5.43 13.86
CA TRP A 433 -5.74 5.15 14.34
C TRP A 433 -6.11 3.68 14.11
N SER A 434 -6.68 3.04 15.14
CA SER A 434 -7.04 1.61 15.15
C SER A 434 -8.49 1.45 15.64
N PRO A 435 -9.49 1.88 14.85
CA PRO A 435 -10.86 1.99 15.31
C PRO A 435 -11.45 0.68 15.84
N THR A 436 -11.15 -0.47 15.21
CA THR A 436 -11.63 -1.79 15.65
C THR A 436 -11.11 -2.12 17.04
N SER A 437 -9.81 -1.94 17.27
CA SER A 437 -9.18 -2.17 18.58
C SER A 437 -9.76 -1.26 19.66
N ASN A 438 -9.92 0.03 19.35
CA ASN A 438 -10.48 0.99 20.31
C ASN A 438 -11.95 0.66 20.64
N LEU A 439 -12.78 0.37 19.64
CA LEU A 439 -14.19 0.04 19.83
C LEU A 439 -14.37 -1.27 20.61
N ILE A 440 -13.55 -2.30 20.36
CA ILE A 440 -13.59 -3.54 21.16
C ILE A 440 -13.17 -3.30 22.61
N LEU A 441 -12.08 -2.58 22.86
CA LEU A 441 -11.50 -2.47 24.21
C LEU A 441 -12.18 -1.41 25.08
N TYR A 442 -12.59 -0.29 24.50
CA TYR A 442 -13.05 0.91 25.22
C TYR A 442 -14.49 1.32 24.88
N GLY A 443 -15.09 0.74 23.84
CA GLY A 443 -16.46 1.03 23.40
C GLY A 443 -16.65 2.38 22.70
N GLU A 444 -15.59 3.16 22.55
CA GLU A 444 -15.50 4.39 21.76
C GLU A 444 -14.12 4.43 21.10
N THR A 445 -13.95 5.26 20.06
CA THR A 445 -12.66 5.44 19.39
C THR A 445 -12.21 6.90 19.44
N THR A 446 -10.99 7.15 18.98
CA THR A 446 -10.31 8.44 18.99
C THR A 446 -11.16 9.52 18.30
N ASP A 447 -11.16 10.74 18.85
CA ASP A 447 -11.83 11.90 18.24
C ASP A 447 -11.07 12.38 16.99
N ILE A 448 -11.23 11.59 15.93
CA ILE A 448 -10.53 11.73 14.66
C ILE A 448 -11.00 12.97 13.90
N ALA A 449 -12.23 13.44 14.16
CA ALA A 449 -12.76 14.69 13.65
C ALA A 449 -12.01 15.90 14.21
N THR A 450 -11.77 15.93 15.52
CA THR A 450 -10.91 16.95 16.14
C THR A 450 -9.46 16.81 15.67
N ALA A 451 -8.90 15.59 15.60
CA ALA A 451 -7.54 15.38 15.11
C ALA A 451 -7.33 15.94 13.69
N LYS A 452 -8.26 15.65 12.77
CA LYS A 452 -8.26 16.17 11.39
C LYS A 452 -8.41 17.69 11.35
N ALA A 453 -9.32 18.26 12.15
CA ALA A 453 -9.54 19.70 12.21
C ALA A 453 -8.34 20.49 12.77
N GLU A 454 -7.55 19.87 13.65
CA GLU A 454 -6.32 20.44 14.22
C GLU A 454 -5.06 20.18 13.36
N GLY A 455 -5.21 19.52 12.20
CA GLY A 455 -4.13 19.33 11.22
C GLY A 455 -3.16 18.19 11.55
N VAL A 456 -3.58 17.22 12.35
CA VAL A 456 -2.82 15.98 12.60
C VAL A 456 -2.86 15.09 11.35
N ASN A 457 -1.72 14.55 10.93
CA ASN A 457 -1.68 13.55 9.86
C ASN A 457 -2.26 12.21 10.37
N ILE A 458 -3.16 11.59 9.60
CA ILE A 458 -3.93 10.43 10.05
C ILE A 458 -3.60 9.23 9.18
N MET A 459 -3.25 8.12 9.85
CA MET A 459 -2.93 6.83 9.27
C MET A 459 -3.80 5.76 9.93
N ILE A 460 -4.15 4.69 9.23
CA ILE A 460 -5.00 3.60 9.76
C ILE A 460 -4.23 2.29 9.81
N GLY A 461 -4.21 1.66 11.00
CA GLY A 461 -3.53 0.38 11.23
C GLY A 461 -4.33 -0.52 12.16
N PRO A 462 -4.37 -1.85 11.92
CA PRO A 462 -5.18 -2.81 12.67
C PRO A 462 -4.73 -3.07 14.11
N ASP A 463 -3.57 -2.59 14.58
CA ASP A 463 -3.02 -2.86 15.92
C ASP A 463 -2.64 -4.35 16.14
N TRP A 464 -3.55 -5.27 16.44
CA TRP A 464 -3.17 -6.67 16.63
C TRP A 464 -4.38 -7.60 16.57
N ALA A 465 -4.20 -8.81 16.03
CA ALA A 465 -5.31 -9.75 15.79
C ALA A 465 -6.29 -9.96 16.98
N PRO A 466 -5.85 -9.95 18.26
CA PRO A 466 -6.77 -10.05 19.40
C PRO A 466 -7.75 -8.88 19.63
N SER A 467 -7.58 -7.70 19.04
CA SER A 467 -8.62 -6.65 19.04
C SER A 467 -8.79 -5.92 17.69
N GLY A 468 -8.00 -6.26 16.68
CA GLY A 468 -7.92 -5.58 15.40
C GLY A 468 -8.40 -6.36 14.18
N SER A 469 -8.42 -5.71 13.02
CA SER A 469 -8.67 -6.35 11.73
C SER A 469 -7.47 -7.15 11.21
N LYS A 470 -7.59 -7.71 10.00
CA LYS A 470 -6.55 -8.57 9.43
C LYS A 470 -5.42 -7.83 8.70
N SER A 471 -5.72 -6.67 8.14
CA SER A 471 -4.77 -5.75 7.50
C SER A 471 -5.33 -4.32 7.50
N SER A 472 -4.57 -3.33 7.03
CA SER A 472 -5.05 -1.95 6.89
C SER A 472 -6.27 -1.85 5.96
N MET A 473 -6.28 -2.61 4.86
CA MET A 473 -7.44 -2.70 3.95
C MET A 473 -8.70 -3.17 4.66
N HIS A 474 -8.58 -4.11 5.61
CA HIS A 474 -9.72 -4.60 6.40
C HIS A 474 -10.12 -3.62 7.51
N GLU A 475 -9.16 -2.91 8.11
CA GLU A 475 -9.42 -1.87 9.12
C GLU A 475 -10.20 -0.66 8.57
N LEU A 476 -10.05 -0.36 7.26
CA LEU A 476 -10.86 0.65 6.56
C LEU A 476 -12.38 0.43 6.71
N LYS A 477 -12.86 -0.82 6.87
CA LYS A 477 -14.31 -1.11 6.95
C LYS A 477 -14.90 -0.50 8.22
N THR A 478 -14.18 -0.60 9.34
CA THR A 478 -14.59 0.02 10.61
C THR A 478 -14.45 1.55 10.54
N ALA A 479 -13.43 2.06 9.86
CA ALA A 479 -13.21 3.49 9.70
C ALA A 479 -14.27 4.17 8.81
N ASP A 480 -14.58 3.59 7.66
CA ASP A 480 -15.63 4.02 6.72
C ASP A 480 -17.01 3.95 7.37
N TRP A 481 -17.33 2.84 8.04
CA TRP A 481 -18.55 2.72 8.83
C TRP A 481 -18.69 3.84 9.86
N TRP A 482 -17.62 4.15 10.58
CA TRP A 482 -17.60 5.17 11.62
C TRP A 482 -17.74 6.58 11.04
N ASP A 483 -17.07 6.88 9.93
CA ASP A 483 -17.17 8.17 9.26
C ASP A 483 -18.59 8.45 8.77
N GLN A 484 -19.17 7.50 8.03
CA GLN A 484 -20.53 7.63 7.49
C GLN A 484 -21.60 7.70 8.60
N ASN A 485 -21.54 6.80 9.59
CA ASN A 485 -22.63 6.62 10.56
C ASN A 485 -22.50 7.48 11.83
N VAL A 486 -21.32 8.02 12.12
CA VAL A 486 -21.06 8.76 13.38
C VAL A 486 -20.50 10.17 13.14
N LEU A 487 -19.57 10.35 12.21
CA LEU A 487 -18.90 11.64 12.00
C LEU A 487 -19.62 12.54 10.97
N GLY A 488 -20.31 11.92 10.01
CA GLY A 488 -21.05 12.60 8.95
C GLY A 488 -20.17 12.93 7.74
N ASP A 489 -19.49 11.91 7.21
CA ASP A 489 -18.69 11.97 5.98
C ASP A 489 -17.59 13.05 6.02
N ILE A 490 -16.71 12.99 7.03
CA ILE A 490 -15.61 13.95 7.16
C ILE A 490 -14.39 13.57 6.32
N PHE A 491 -14.29 12.33 5.84
CA PHE A 491 -13.30 11.89 4.86
C PHE A 491 -13.95 11.66 3.49
N THR A 492 -13.18 11.93 2.44
CA THR A 492 -13.46 11.36 1.10
C THR A 492 -12.84 9.96 0.99
N ASP A 493 -13.35 9.12 0.09
CA ASP A 493 -12.74 7.80 -0.18
C ASP A 493 -11.24 7.93 -0.51
N TYR A 494 -10.83 8.97 -1.24
CA TYR A 494 -9.41 9.26 -1.51
C TYR A 494 -8.60 9.47 -0.22
N GLU A 495 -9.08 10.32 0.69
CA GLU A 495 -8.39 10.55 1.96
C GLU A 495 -8.32 9.27 2.80
N LEU A 496 -9.36 8.43 2.80
CA LEU A 496 -9.33 7.10 3.45
C LEU A 496 -8.22 6.23 2.85
N VAL A 497 -8.09 6.15 1.53
CA VAL A 497 -7.00 5.40 0.87
C VAL A 497 -5.62 6.01 1.16
N GLN A 498 -5.50 7.34 1.25
CA GLN A 498 -4.27 8.00 1.67
C GLN A 498 -3.83 7.55 3.08
N THR A 499 -4.78 7.31 4.02
CA THR A 499 -4.45 6.85 5.38
C THR A 499 -3.80 5.46 5.46
N ILE A 500 -3.87 4.66 4.39
CA ILE A 500 -3.21 3.35 4.27
C ILE A 500 -2.13 3.31 3.19
N THR A 501 -1.76 4.47 2.61
CA THR A 501 -0.72 4.62 1.57
C THR A 501 0.15 5.87 1.81
N THR A 502 -0.18 7.00 1.19
CA THR A 502 0.69 8.20 1.14
C THR A 502 0.95 8.80 2.51
N ASN A 503 -0.05 8.80 3.40
CA ASN A 503 0.08 9.42 4.72
C ASN A 503 1.12 8.73 5.61
N ILE A 504 1.44 7.45 5.34
CA ILE A 504 2.50 6.75 6.07
C ILE A 504 3.85 7.13 5.50
N VAL A 505 4.06 6.99 4.19
CA VAL A 505 5.39 7.29 3.59
C VAL A 505 5.80 8.74 3.80
N ASP A 506 4.86 9.67 3.74
CA ASP A 506 5.10 11.09 4.00
C ASP A 506 5.43 11.36 5.49
N ALA A 507 4.96 10.52 6.41
CA ALA A 507 5.21 10.62 7.85
C ALA A 507 6.52 9.96 8.31
N ILE A 508 6.99 8.94 7.58
CA ILE A 508 8.20 8.16 7.93
C ILE A 508 9.39 8.43 6.99
N GLY A 509 9.30 9.45 6.12
CA GLY A 509 10.37 9.83 5.19
C GLY A 509 10.67 8.79 4.11
N TRP A 510 9.64 8.07 3.65
CA TRP A 510 9.71 7.04 2.61
C TRP A 510 9.13 7.50 1.25
N ASP A 511 8.72 8.76 1.13
CA ASP A 511 8.07 9.33 -0.05
C ASP A 511 8.96 9.38 -1.30
N GLU A 512 10.28 9.52 -1.12
CA GLU A 512 11.29 9.39 -2.20
C GLU A 512 11.62 7.92 -2.56
N PHE A 513 10.99 6.92 -1.92
CA PHE A 513 11.29 5.50 -2.13
C PHE A 513 10.08 4.63 -2.50
N THR A 514 8.89 4.87 -1.95
CA THR A 514 7.70 4.03 -2.16
C THR A 514 6.39 4.79 -1.87
N GLY A 515 5.24 4.10 -1.92
CA GLY A 515 3.92 4.64 -1.58
C GLY A 515 3.25 5.49 -2.67
N ARG A 516 3.89 5.66 -3.83
CA ARG A 516 3.35 6.26 -5.07
C ARG A 516 3.82 5.46 -6.28
N ILE A 517 3.03 5.45 -7.36
CA ILE A 517 3.44 4.77 -8.61
C ILE A 517 4.13 5.79 -9.52
N GLN A 518 5.44 5.99 -9.32
CA GLN A 518 6.25 6.94 -10.07
C GLN A 518 7.57 6.32 -10.54
N PRO A 519 8.13 6.74 -11.69
CA PRO A 519 9.47 6.33 -12.12
C PRO A 519 10.54 6.66 -11.08
N GLY A 520 11.38 5.69 -10.74
CA GLY A 520 12.45 5.81 -9.75
C GLY A 520 12.06 5.38 -8.32
N LEU A 521 10.82 4.98 -8.07
CA LEU A 521 10.39 4.38 -6.79
C LEU A 521 10.39 2.85 -6.86
N ALA A 522 10.46 2.21 -5.69
CA ALA A 522 10.35 0.76 -5.57
C ALA A 522 8.96 0.28 -6.03
N ALA A 523 8.91 -0.87 -6.71
CA ALA A 523 7.67 -1.49 -7.16
C ALA A 523 6.98 -2.24 -6.01
N ASP A 524 6.55 -1.50 -4.99
CA ASP A 524 5.62 -1.97 -3.97
C ASP A 524 4.20 -1.65 -4.43
N LEU A 525 3.45 -2.66 -4.89
CA LEU A 525 2.17 -2.48 -5.59
C LEU A 525 1.11 -3.44 -5.06
N VAL A 526 -0.15 -3.00 -5.07
CA VAL A 526 -1.32 -3.88 -4.88
C VAL A 526 -2.28 -3.72 -6.06
N ILE A 527 -2.75 -4.84 -6.57
CA ILE A 527 -3.71 -4.92 -7.67
C ILE A 527 -4.99 -5.50 -7.11
N LEU A 528 -6.11 -4.80 -7.30
CA LEU A 528 -7.44 -5.25 -6.91
C LEU A 528 -8.31 -5.51 -8.15
N ASP A 529 -9.30 -6.40 -8.05
CA ASP A 529 -10.36 -6.48 -9.07
C ASP A 529 -11.08 -5.13 -9.15
N THR A 530 -11.45 -4.72 -10.36
CA THR A 530 -12.19 -3.48 -10.58
C THR A 530 -13.68 -3.80 -10.53
N PHE A 531 -14.35 -3.33 -9.50
CA PHE A 531 -15.81 -3.43 -9.36
C PHE A 531 -16.46 -2.06 -9.10
N HIS A 532 -15.67 -1.00 -8.92
CA HIS A 532 -16.14 0.38 -8.83
C HIS A 532 -15.52 1.32 -9.87
N SER A 533 -16.36 2.26 -10.32
CA SER A 533 -15.93 3.38 -11.17
C SER A 533 -14.99 4.34 -10.42
N ASP A 534 -15.29 4.63 -9.16
CA ASP A 534 -14.38 5.33 -8.26
C ASP A 534 -13.25 4.38 -7.81
N PRO A 535 -11.96 4.68 -8.10
CA PRO A 535 -10.85 3.83 -7.68
C PRO A 535 -10.65 3.79 -6.16
N TYR A 536 -11.04 4.83 -5.44
CA TYR A 536 -10.83 4.92 -4.00
C TYR A 536 -11.91 4.11 -3.25
N ARG A 537 -13.17 4.22 -3.69
CA ARG A 537 -14.24 3.34 -3.20
C ARG A 537 -13.94 1.85 -3.45
N ASN A 538 -13.30 1.55 -4.58
CA ASN A 538 -12.85 0.19 -4.91
C ASN A 538 -11.84 -0.37 -3.88
N VAL A 539 -11.02 0.45 -3.23
CA VAL A 539 -10.12 0.01 -2.14
C VAL A 539 -10.89 -0.13 -0.83
N VAL A 540 -11.75 0.85 -0.50
CA VAL A 540 -12.53 0.86 0.75
C VAL A 540 -13.41 -0.39 0.85
N GLU A 541 -14.00 -0.87 -0.25
CA GLU A 541 -14.87 -2.06 -0.27
C GLU A 541 -14.18 -3.39 -0.65
N ALA A 542 -12.88 -3.39 -0.99
CA ALA A 542 -12.17 -4.62 -1.37
C ALA A 542 -11.90 -5.56 -0.18
N ILE A 543 -12.06 -6.85 -0.39
CA ILE A 543 -11.84 -7.91 0.60
C ILE A 543 -10.93 -9.01 0.02
N ASP A 544 -10.65 -10.09 0.78
CA ASP A 544 -9.61 -11.08 0.44
C ASP A 544 -9.69 -11.65 -1.00
N PRO A 545 -10.87 -11.98 -1.58
CA PRO A 545 -10.97 -12.43 -2.97
C PRO A 545 -10.57 -11.37 -4.02
N ASP A 546 -10.70 -10.08 -3.72
CA ASP A 546 -10.45 -9.01 -4.69
C ASP A 546 -8.95 -8.73 -4.90
N VAL A 547 -8.07 -9.18 -3.98
CA VAL A 547 -6.61 -8.98 -4.06
C VAL A 547 -6.02 -9.85 -5.17
N ARG A 548 -5.84 -9.28 -6.37
CA ARG A 548 -5.34 -9.98 -7.56
C ARG A 548 -3.84 -10.24 -7.53
N LEU A 549 -3.06 -9.30 -7.00
CA LEU A 549 -1.60 -9.38 -6.91
C LEU A 549 -1.10 -8.39 -5.86
N VAL A 550 -0.08 -8.81 -5.11
CA VAL A 550 0.73 -7.96 -4.23
C VAL A 550 2.18 -8.14 -4.64
N VAL A 551 2.85 -7.01 -4.83
CA VAL A 551 4.23 -6.92 -5.25
C VAL A 551 5.01 -6.16 -4.18
N VAL A 552 6.15 -6.69 -3.74
CA VAL A 552 7.08 -6.02 -2.82
C VAL A 552 8.44 -5.96 -3.48
N GLY A 553 9.00 -4.76 -3.62
CA GLY A 553 10.29 -4.55 -4.29
C GLY A 553 10.36 -5.13 -5.71
N GLY A 554 9.23 -5.20 -6.42
CA GLY A 554 9.10 -5.83 -7.72
C GLY A 554 8.93 -7.35 -7.74
N LEU A 555 8.93 -8.06 -6.61
CA LEU A 555 8.59 -9.48 -6.56
C LEU A 555 7.11 -9.70 -6.29
N ALA A 556 6.47 -10.59 -7.05
CA ALA A 556 5.11 -11.07 -6.80
C ALA A 556 5.09 -12.02 -5.59
N VAL A 557 4.52 -11.60 -4.47
CA VAL A 557 4.55 -12.36 -3.20
C VAL A 557 3.23 -13.07 -2.88
N PHE A 558 2.10 -12.53 -3.35
CA PHE A 558 0.75 -13.05 -3.11
C PHE A 558 -0.21 -12.62 -4.23
N GLY A 559 -1.19 -13.43 -4.59
CA GLY A 559 -2.21 -13.02 -5.56
C GLY A 559 -3.11 -14.14 -6.08
N ASP A 560 -3.75 -13.89 -7.22
CA ASP A 560 -4.48 -14.90 -7.98
C ASP A 560 -3.53 -15.90 -8.64
N VAL A 561 -4.02 -17.13 -8.78
CA VAL A 561 -3.22 -18.25 -9.28
C VAL A 561 -2.76 -18.05 -10.73
N ASP A 562 -3.56 -17.41 -11.57
CA ASP A 562 -3.25 -17.16 -12.98
C ASP A 562 -2.12 -16.13 -13.15
N ILE A 563 -2.14 -15.05 -12.37
CA ILE A 563 -1.12 -14.01 -12.37
C ILE A 563 0.17 -14.54 -11.75
N MET A 564 0.09 -15.14 -10.56
CA MET A 564 1.27 -15.66 -9.85
C MET A 564 2.02 -16.71 -10.70
N GLN A 565 1.32 -17.66 -11.34
CA GLN A 565 1.92 -18.63 -12.28
C GLN A 565 2.56 -18.03 -13.54
N SER A 566 2.29 -16.76 -13.85
CA SER A 566 2.92 -16.05 -14.97
C SER A 566 4.20 -15.32 -14.58
N MET A 567 4.43 -15.13 -13.27
CA MET A 567 5.54 -14.37 -12.70
C MET A 567 6.56 -15.24 -11.98
N ASP A 568 6.11 -16.32 -11.35
CA ASP A 568 6.91 -17.21 -10.50
C ASP A 568 6.54 -18.70 -10.75
N ASP A 569 7.53 -19.58 -10.67
CA ASP A 569 7.38 -21.04 -10.80
C ASP A 569 7.50 -21.84 -9.48
N GLU A 570 7.78 -21.18 -8.34
CA GLU A 570 7.83 -21.80 -7.01
C GLU A 570 6.54 -21.58 -6.17
N ILE A 571 5.52 -20.93 -6.75
CA ILE A 571 4.23 -20.58 -6.14
C ILE A 571 3.48 -21.72 -5.42
N GLN A 572 2.80 -21.37 -4.34
CA GLN A 572 2.07 -22.31 -3.48
C GLN A 572 0.61 -21.91 -3.33
N ILE A 573 -0.31 -22.87 -3.51
CA ILE A 573 -1.76 -22.62 -3.56
C ILE A 573 -2.35 -22.57 -2.14
N ILE A 574 -3.04 -21.47 -1.84
CA ILE A 574 -3.74 -21.21 -0.57
C ILE A 574 -5.25 -21.27 -0.80
N GLN A 575 -5.99 -21.90 0.10
CA GLN A 575 -7.45 -22.10 0.00
C GLN A 575 -8.21 -21.13 0.92
N GLY A 576 -9.06 -20.30 0.33
CA GLY A 576 -10.04 -19.47 1.04
C GLY A 576 -11.43 -20.13 1.05
N GLU A 577 -12.40 -19.52 1.73
CA GLU A 577 -13.80 -19.96 1.61
C GLU A 577 -14.43 -19.41 0.33
N GLY A 578 -14.58 -20.27 -0.67
CA GLY A 578 -15.18 -19.91 -1.97
C GLY A 578 -14.19 -19.36 -3.01
N PHE A 579 -12.92 -19.15 -2.66
CA PHE A 579 -11.88 -18.64 -3.56
C PHE A 579 -10.54 -19.34 -3.33
N THR A 580 -9.57 -19.09 -4.22
CA THR A 580 -8.22 -19.63 -4.14
C THR A 580 -7.19 -18.56 -4.48
N LYS A 581 -6.08 -18.56 -3.76
CA LYS A 581 -4.94 -17.64 -3.97
C LYS A 581 -3.65 -18.44 -4.13
N ALA A 582 -2.57 -17.76 -4.50
CA ALA A 582 -1.22 -18.26 -4.51
C ALA A 582 -0.30 -17.30 -3.76
N ALA A 583 0.76 -17.84 -3.15
CA ALA A 583 1.84 -17.06 -2.53
C ALA A 583 3.18 -17.76 -2.73
N ASP A 584 4.26 -17.01 -2.74
CA ASP A 584 5.60 -17.53 -2.50
C ASP A 584 6.14 -17.00 -1.18
N ILE A 585 6.37 -17.91 -0.24
CA ILE A 585 6.94 -17.63 1.09
C ILE A 585 8.34 -18.22 1.26
N THR A 586 8.96 -18.64 0.15
CA THR A 586 10.18 -19.45 0.11
C THR A 586 11.37 -18.70 -0.49
N TYR A 587 12.25 -18.18 0.39
CA TYR A 587 13.31 -17.23 0.04
C TYR A 587 14.69 -17.84 0.22
N ASP A 588 15.31 -18.14 -0.91
CA ASP A 588 16.64 -18.70 -1.02
C ASP A 588 17.67 -17.67 -0.53
N GLY A 589 18.34 -17.95 0.59
CA GLY A 589 19.27 -16.99 1.23
C GLY A 589 18.76 -16.33 2.50
N VAL A 590 17.47 -16.48 2.82
CA VAL A 590 16.87 -16.09 4.11
C VAL A 590 16.83 -17.32 5.03
N PRO A 591 17.27 -17.24 6.30
CA PRO A 591 17.27 -18.36 7.23
C PRO A 591 15.84 -18.80 7.57
N GLU A 592 15.63 -20.13 7.63
CA GLU A 592 14.33 -20.79 7.87
C GLU A 592 13.23 -20.53 6.81
N ALA A 593 13.39 -19.54 5.94
CA ALA A 593 12.49 -19.24 4.83
C ALA A 593 12.54 -20.25 3.66
N THR A 594 12.95 -21.49 3.87
CA THR A 594 12.78 -22.59 2.87
C THR A 594 11.56 -23.47 3.17
N GLN A 595 10.79 -23.12 4.21
CA GLN A 595 9.56 -23.80 4.62
C GLN A 595 8.35 -23.29 3.82
N THR A 596 7.62 -24.23 3.22
CA THR A 596 6.36 -24.00 2.47
C THR A 596 5.22 -23.47 3.34
N VAL A 597 4.18 -22.87 2.74
CA VAL A 597 2.93 -22.46 3.42
C VAL A 597 2.28 -23.66 4.10
N ASP A 598 2.25 -24.82 3.44
CA ASP A 598 1.73 -26.06 4.00
C ASP A 598 2.51 -26.49 5.25
N GLU A 599 3.85 -26.39 5.22
CA GLU A 599 4.69 -26.71 6.39
C GLU A 599 4.60 -25.65 7.50
N LEU A 600 4.42 -24.37 7.15
CA LEU A 600 4.18 -23.26 8.09
C LEU A 600 2.88 -23.50 8.87
N MET A 601 1.78 -23.74 8.14
CA MET A 601 0.47 -24.01 8.72
C MET A 601 0.44 -25.35 9.47
N ALA A 602 1.14 -26.38 9.00
CA ALA A 602 1.27 -27.65 9.70
C ALA A 602 2.09 -27.53 11.00
N PHE A 603 3.14 -26.70 11.03
CA PHE A 603 3.88 -26.39 12.25
C PHE A 603 2.98 -25.72 13.28
N LEU A 604 2.27 -24.65 12.87
CA LEU A 604 1.35 -23.91 13.75
C LEU A 604 0.26 -24.82 14.30
N ALA A 605 -0.42 -25.59 13.43
CA ALA A 605 -1.45 -26.54 13.85
C ALA A 605 -0.91 -27.61 14.83
N ASN A 606 0.34 -28.04 14.67
CA ASN A 606 0.98 -29.01 15.55
C ASN A 606 1.39 -28.42 16.91
N CYS A 607 1.93 -27.19 16.98
CA CYS A 607 2.18 -26.55 18.28
C CYS A 607 0.90 -26.17 19.02
N ASN A 608 -0.18 -25.85 18.31
CA ASN A 608 -1.47 -25.50 18.91
C ASN A 608 -2.38 -26.71 19.26
N GLN A 609 -1.95 -27.95 19.03
CA GLN A 609 -2.82 -29.15 19.04
C GLN A 609 -3.63 -29.37 20.33
N ASP A 610 -3.06 -29.04 21.50
CA ASP A 610 -3.69 -29.23 22.82
C ASP A 610 -4.13 -27.88 23.47
N ALA A 611 -4.06 -26.76 22.74
CA ALA A 611 -4.40 -25.43 23.25
C ALA A 611 -5.93 -25.20 23.33
N GLN A 612 -6.35 -24.26 24.18
CA GLN A 612 -7.76 -23.84 24.27
C GLN A 612 -8.11 -22.72 23.30
N VAL A 613 -7.15 -21.82 23.05
CA VAL A 613 -7.26 -20.74 22.06
C VAL A 613 -6.96 -21.35 20.69
N PRO A 614 -7.86 -21.23 19.69
CA PRO A 614 -7.57 -21.65 18.32
C PRO A 614 -6.53 -20.70 17.71
N LEU A 615 -5.97 -21.07 16.54
CA LEU A 615 -5.17 -20.13 15.76
C LEU A 615 -6.08 -19.17 15.00
N GLU A 616 -5.56 -17.99 14.70
CA GLU A 616 -6.15 -17.04 13.75
C GLU A 616 -6.31 -17.69 12.36
N TYR A 617 -7.40 -17.37 11.68
CA TYR A 617 -7.62 -17.74 10.28
C TYR A 617 -7.00 -16.69 9.36
N LEU A 618 -6.39 -17.11 8.25
CA LEU A 618 -5.61 -16.21 7.39
C LEU A 618 -6.44 -15.08 6.77
N PHE A 619 -7.60 -15.42 6.22
CA PHE A 619 -8.50 -14.50 5.51
C PHE A 619 -9.60 -13.96 6.41
N THR A 620 -10.16 -12.81 6.07
CA THR A 620 -11.32 -12.24 6.79
C THR A 620 -12.61 -12.88 6.30
N LEU A 621 -12.80 -13.00 4.98
CA LEU A 621 -13.91 -13.74 4.39
C LEU A 621 -13.82 -15.23 4.77
N GLY A 622 -14.93 -15.77 5.30
CA GLY A 622 -15.02 -17.13 5.85
C GLY A 622 -14.69 -17.25 7.34
N ASP A 623 -14.24 -16.17 8.00
CA ASP A 623 -14.07 -16.18 9.46
C ASP A 623 -15.40 -15.88 10.20
N GLU A 624 -16.29 -16.88 10.26
CA GLU A 624 -17.53 -16.80 11.04
C GLU A 624 -17.29 -16.37 12.50
N ARG A 625 -16.12 -16.71 13.09
CA ARG A 625 -15.77 -16.34 14.47
C ARG A 625 -15.49 -14.85 14.59
N TYR A 626 -14.72 -14.27 13.68
CA TYR A 626 -14.38 -12.84 13.68
C TYR A 626 -15.65 -11.99 13.71
N PHE A 627 -16.59 -12.23 12.79
CA PHE A 627 -17.86 -11.51 12.74
C PHE A 627 -18.80 -11.81 13.92
N ASP A 628 -18.88 -13.06 14.42
CA ASP A 628 -19.66 -13.37 15.62
C ASP A 628 -19.14 -12.63 16.87
N VAL A 629 -17.82 -12.49 17.02
CA VAL A 629 -17.22 -11.76 18.15
C VAL A 629 -17.51 -10.27 18.05
N LEU A 630 -17.35 -9.64 16.87
CA LEU A 630 -17.73 -8.23 16.65
C LEU A 630 -19.22 -7.97 16.90
N ASN A 631 -20.10 -8.81 16.34
CA ASN A 631 -21.54 -8.63 16.41
C ASN A 631 -22.11 -8.90 17.82
N ARG A 632 -21.43 -9.69 18.65
CA ARG A 632 -21.79 -9.91 20.08
C ARG A 632 -21.08 -8.98 21.06
N SER A 633 -20.03 -8.28 20.66
CA SER A 633 -19.24 -7.42 21.55
C SER A 633 -20.07 -6.21 21.99
N GLN A 634 -20.32 -6.11 23.30
CA GLN A 634 -21.12 -5.01 23.87
C GLN A 634 -20.43 -3.65 23.73
N THR A 635 -19.09 -3.63 23.74
CA THR A 635 -18.27 -2.44 23.53
C THR A 635 -18.22 -2.05 22.07
N PHE A 636 -17.92 -2.99 21.16
CA PHE A 636 -17.86 -2.69 19.73
C PHE A 636 -19.18 -2.09 19.24
N GLN A 637 -20.30 -2.68 19.67
CA GLN A 637 -21.63 -2.15 19.37
C GLN A 637 -21.95 -0.88 20.18
N ASN A 638 -21.81 -0.88 21.51
CA ASN A 638 -22.09 0.24 22.43
C ASN A 638 -23.28 1.15 22.02
N GLY A 639 -24.45 0.52 21.80
CA GLY A 639 -25.69 1.21 21.43
C GLY A 639 -25.88 1.53 19.94
N ARG A 640 -24.87 1.27 19.10
CA ARG A 640 -24.95 1.26 17.63
C ARG A 640 -25.43 -0.11 17.12
N SER A 641 -25.35 -0.32 15.81
CA SER A 641 -25.67 -1.58 15.13
C SER A 641 -24.71 -1.75 13.96
N ILE A 642 -23.44 -1.95 14.29
CA ILE A 642 -22.36 -2.14 13.31
C ILE A 642 -22.47 -3.57 12.78
N ASP A 643 -22.66 -3.74 11.48
CA ASP A 643 -22.71 -5.05 10.83
C ASP A 643 -21.80 -5.08 9.60
N LEU A 644 -20.49 -5.19 9.86
CA LEU A 644 -19.48 -5.17 8.80
C LEU A 644 -19.68 -6.29 7.78
N TRP A 645 -20.25 -7.45 8.18
CA TRP A 645 -20.52 -8.54 7.24
C TRP A 645 -21.50 -8.10 6.16
N SER A 646 -22.70 -7.67 6.57
CA SER A 646 -23.79 -7.32 5.66
C SER A 646 -23.47 -6.09 4.80
N GLU A 647 -22.57 -5.22 5.26
CA GLU A 647 -22.18 -4.01 4.53
C GLU A 647 -21.02 -4.22 3.53
N TYR A 648 -20.05 -5.12 3.82
CA TYR A 648 -18.82 -5.24 3.00
C TYR A 648 -18.45 -6.66 2.54
N TYR A 649 -18.89 -7.73 3.22
CA TYR A 649 -18.46 -9.11 2.96
C TYR A 649 -19.56 -10.04 2.41
N ASP A 650 -20.84 -9.63 2.47
CA ASP A 650 -21.98 -10.38 1.91
C ASP A 650 -22.04 -10.25 0.37
N ILE A 651 -21.03 -10.82 -0.30
CA ILE A 651 -20.81 -10.71 -1.75
C ILE A 651 -21.03 -12.04 -2.46
N GLU A 652 -21.41 -12.00 -3.74
CA GLU A 652 -21.49 -13.21 -4.59
C GLU A 652 -20.13 -13.44 -5.29
N LEU A 653 -19.60 -14.65 -5.16
CA LEU A 653 -18.42 -15.14 -5.91
C LEU A 653 -18.88 -16.12 -7.00
N ASP A 654 -18.17 -16.13 -8.13
CA ASP A 654 -18.39 -17.09 -9.21
C ASP A 654 -17.75 -18.48 -8.98
N ASP A 655 -17.89 -19.38 -9.95
CA ASP A 655 -17.33 -20.75 -9.88
C ASP A 655 -15.78 -20.78 -9.85
N GLU A 656 -15.10 -19.67 -10.17
CA GLU A 656 -13.63 -19.53 -10.16
C GLU A 656 -13.13 -18.78 -8.92
N GLY A 657 -14.03 -18.15 -8.16
CA GLY A 657 -13.76 -17.47 -6.88
C GLY A 657 -13.61 -15.95 -7.00
N HIS A 658 -14.05 -15.36 -8.11
CA HIS A 658 -13.99 -13.93 -8.36
C HIS A 658 -15.33 -13.25 -8.06
N ARG A 659 -15.29 -11.97 -7.67
CA ARG A 659 -16.48 -11.16 -7.36
C ARG A 659 -17.39 -11.03 -8.57
N VAL A 660 -18.63 -11.49 -8.47
CA VAL A 660 -19.63 -11.33 -9.53
C VAL A 660 -19.89 -9.84 -9.75
N GLY A 661 -19.75 -9.38 -11.00
CA GLY A 661 -19.85 -7.95 -11.34
C GLY A 661 -18.55 -7.16 -11.17
N GLY A 662 -17.45 -7.80 -10.75
CA GLY A 662 -16.09 -7.30 -10.98
C GLY A 662 -15.60 -7.59 -12.41
N THR A 663 -14.55 -6.88 -12.83
CA THR A 663 -13.93 -7.03 -14.15
C THR A 663 -13.41 -8.44 -14.43
N VAL A 664 -13.02 -9.19 -13.40
CA VAL A 664 -12.63 -10.60 -13.54
C VAL A 664 -13.86 -11.51 -13.53
N GLY A 665 -14.79 -11.30 -12.59
CA GLY A 665 -16.07 -12.03 -12.47
C GLY A 665 -17.13 -11.67 -13.54
N GLY A 666 -16.70 -11.25 -14.73
CA GLY A 666 -17.54 -11.15 -15.92
C GLY A 666 -18.35 -9.86 -16.11
N ALA A 667 -17.95 -8.74 -15.49
CA ALA A 667 -18.58 -7.44 -15.75
C ALA A 667 -18.46 -6.97 -17.22
N ASP A 668 -19.46 -6.21 -17.67
CA ASP A 668 -19.27 -5.30 -18.81
C ASP A 668 -18.22 -4.22 -18.43
N PRO A 669 -17.51 -3.59 -19.40
CA PRO A 669 -16.50 -2.58 -19.11
C PRO A 669 -17.04 -1.46 -18.21
N ILE A 670 -16.49 -1.38 -16.99
CA ILE A 670 -16.88 -0.38 -15.98
C ILE A 670 -16.51 1.01 -16.50
N ASN A 671 -17.46 1.95 -16.44
CA ASN A 671 -17.20 3.32 -16.85
C ASN A 671 -16.40 4.06 -15.76
N THR A 672 -15.11 4.24 -15.99
CA THR A 672 -14.14 4.88 -15.09
C THR A 672 -14.14 6.41 -15.14
N THR A 673 -15.03 7.04 -15.92
CA THR A 673 -15.06 8.51 -16.05
C THR A 673 -15.47 9.18 -14.73
N ILE A 674 -14.48 9.72 -14.00
CA ILE A 674 -14.69 10.49 -12.76
C ILE A 674 -15.42 11.81 -13.09
N ASP A 675 -16.52 12.11 -12.40
CA ASP A 675 -17.18 13.42 -12.48
C ASP A 675 -16.58 14.36 -11.41
N PRO A 676 -15.87 15.44 -11.81
CA PRO A 676 -15.19 16.33 -10.87
C PRO A 676 -16.12 17.16 -9.97
N ASN A 677 -17.45 17.07 -10.14
CA ASN A 677 -18.43 17.68 -9.24
C ASN A 677 -19.11 16.66 -8.31
N ASN A 678 -18.78 15.37 -8.44
CA ASN A 678 -19.39 14.29 -7.69
C ASN A 678 -18.30 13.47 -6.98
N GLY A 679 -17.70 14.07 -5.94
CA GLY A 679 -16.98 13.33 -4.89
C GLY A 679 -17.98 12.49 -4.10
N GLY A 680 -18.50 11.46 -4.76
CA GLY A 680 -19.78 10.85 -4.48
C GLY A 680 -19.64 9.70 -3.51
N ASN A 681 -19.99 9.98 -2.25
CA ASN A 681 -20.16 8.98 -1.20
C ASN A 681 -20.87 7.73 -1.75
N GLY A 682 -20.22 6.57 -1.61
CA GLY A 682 -20.47 5.40 -2.44
C GLY A 682 -21.87 4.83 -2.30
N ASN A 683 -22.68 4.89 -3.37
CA ASN A 683 -23.90 4.09 -3.46
C ASN A 683 -24.25 3.73 -4.90
N ASN A 684 -23.64 2.65 -5.41
CA ASN A 684 -24.04 1.97 -6.65
C ASN A 684 -23.55 0.52 -6.68
N GLY A 685 -24.27 -0.36 -5.96
CA GLY A 685 -24.34 -1.80 -6.24
C GLY A 685 -25.69 -2.10 -6.90
N GLY A 686 -25.71 -2.83 -8.02
CA GLY A 686 -26.87 -2.81 -8.92
C GLY A 686 -28.09 -3.64 -8.51
N GLU A 687 -29.14 -3.00 -7.98
CA GLU A 687 -30.53 -3.30 -8.39
C GLU A 687 -31.15 -2.06 -9.04
N THR A 688 -31.94 -2.25 -10.11
CA THR A 688 -32.77 -1.16 -10.63
C THR A 688 -33.92 -0.90 -9.65
N VAL A 689 -33.69 -0.01 -8.68
CA VAL A 689 -34.74 0.55 -7.82
C VAL A 689 -35.83 1.10 -8.74
N PRO A 690 -37.08 0.59 -8.68
CA PRO A 690 -38.17 1.15 -9.47
C PRO A 690 -38.34 2.61 -9.09
N GLU A 691 -38.52 3.48 -10.09
CA GLU A 691 -38.84 4.91 -9.89
C GLU A 691 -39.90 5.03 -8.79
N PRO A 692 -39.61 5.73 -7.67
CA PRO A 692 -40.44 5.64 -6.48
C PRO A 692 -41.84 6.16 -6.80
N ASP A 693 -42.85 5.31 -6.58
CA ASP A 693 -44.25 5.63 -6.89
C ASP A 693 -44.73 6.74 -5.92
N LEU A 694 -44.58 7.99 -6.36
CA LEU A 694 -44.75 9.19 -5.54
C LEU A 694 -46.22 9.43 -5.14
N PRO A 695 -46.50 10.08 -3.99
CA PRO A 695 -45.53 10.66 -3.05
C PRO A 695 -45.20 9.74 -1.87
N ASN A 696 -43.91 9.65 -1.53
CA ASN A 696 -43.42 8.98 -0.32
C ASN A 696 -43.19 10.03 0.80
N VAL A 697 -43.47 9.68 2.06
CA VAL A 697 -43.58 10.66 3.17
C VAL A 697 -42.38 10.58 4.11
N PHE A 698 -41.59 11.65 4.19
CA PHE A 698 -40.49 11.78 5.16
C PHE A 698 -40.96 12.34 6.50
N ALA A 699 -40.25 12.00 7.57
CA ALA A 699 -40.48 12.53 8.92
C ALA A 699 -39.41 13.58 9.26
N THR A 700 -39.83 14.75 9.74
CA THR A 700 -38.93 15.82 10.20
C THR A 700 -39.12 16.11 11.69
N TYR A 701 -38.06 16.59 12.34
CA TYR A 701 -38.01 16.79 13.79
C TYR A 701 -38.11 18.28 14.15
N GLY A 702 -39.10 18.63 14.98
CA GLY A 702 -39.26 19.99 15.51
C GLY A 702 -38.38 20.28 16.73
N PRO A 703 -38.05 21.55 17.04
CA PRO A 703 -37.09 21.98 18.08
C PRO A 703 -37.52 21.74 19.55
N ARG A 704 -38.50 20.85 19.78
CA ARG A 704 -38.93 20.36 21.10
C ARG A 704 -39.26 18.86 21.13
N GLY A 705 -38.80 18.08 20.15
CA GLY A 705 -38.87 16.61 20.19
C GLY A 705 -40.28 16.01 20.06
N ALA A 706 -41.15 16.62 19.26
CA ALA A 706 -42.44 16.05 18.87
C ALA A 706 -42.48 15.84 17.34
N THR A 707 -42.94 14.67 16.90
CA THR A 707 -43.01 14.27 15.49
C THR A 707 -44.38 14.54 14.89
N LEU A 708 -44.41 15.19 13.73
CA LEU A 708 -45.58 15.41 12.87
C LEU A 708 -45.12 15.44 11.41
N SER A 709 -45.72 14.63 10.55
CA SER A 709 -45.35 14.49 9.13
C SER A 709 -46.18 15.41 8.24
N HIS A 710 -45.58 15.96 7.19
CA HIS A 710 -46.18 16.93 6.25
C HIS A 710 -45.76 16.56 4.80
N PRO A 711 -46.66 16.63 3.79
CA PRO A 711 -46.31 16.38 2.39
C PRO A 711 -46.04 17.66 1.58
N THR A 712 -44.98 17.67 0.76
CA THR A 712 -44.58 18.73 -0.19
C THR A 712 -43.96 18.09 -1.46
N THR A 713 -43.92 18.82 -2.58
CA THR A 713 -43.39 18.35 -3.89
C THR A 713 -42.45 19.36 -4.55
N ILE A 714 -41.57 18.90 -5.45
CA ILE A 714 -40.49 19.71 -6.07
C ILE A 714 -40.97 20.87 -6.97
N ASP A 715 -42.19 20.84 -7.49
CA ASP A 715 -42.69 21.80 -8.49
C ASP A 715 -42.89 23.26 -7.99
N GLU A 716 -42.56 23.56 -6.72
CA GLU A 716 -42.87 24.85 -6.07
C GLU A 716 -41.72 25.89 -6.10
N GLY A 717 -40.54 25.55 -6.65
CA GLY A 717 -39.55 26.51 -7.18
C GLY A 717 -38.40 26.97 -6.25
N ILE A 718 -37.31 27.47 -6.86
CA ILE A 718 -36.08 27.95 -6.18
C ILE A 718 -35.78 29.40 -6.62
N HIS A 719 -35.35 30.26 -5.69
CA HIS A 719 -34.81 31.60 -5.95
C HIS A 719 -33.54 31.85 -5.12
N LEU A 720 -32.68 32.79 -5.55
CA LEU A 720 -31.39 33.12 -4.92
C LEU A 720 -31.33 34.60 -4.54
N GLU A 721 -30.68 34.96 -3.43
CA GLU A 721 -30.58 36.36 -2.94
C GLU A 721 -29.14 36.83 -2.71
N THR A 722 -28.93 38.15 -2.87
CA THR A 722 -27.62 38.84 -2.81
C THR A 722 -27.17 39.17 -1.38
N CYS A 723 -25.92 38.86 -1.02
CA CYS A 723 -25.33 39.17 0.29
C CYS A 723 -25.13 40.69 0.48
N ILE A 724 -25.31 41.19 1.71
CA ILE A 724 -25.35 42.63 2.01
C ILE A 724 -24.28 43.07 3.06
N SER A 725 -23.22 42.28 3.28
CA SER A 725 -22.20 42.57 4.30
C SER A 725 -20.86 43.06 3.72
N ASP A 726 -20.49 44.29 4.04
CA ASP A 726 -19.19 44.90 3.67
C ASP A 726 -18.04 44.34 4.54
N ASN A 727 -17.56 43.12 4.26
CA ASN A 727 -16.34 42.56 4.87
C ASN A 727 -15.03 43.16 4.27
N GLY A 728 -15.09 44.41 3.79
CA GLY A 728 -13.94 45.15 3.26
C GLY A 728 -13.50 44.78 1.84
N GLN A 729 -14.23 43.92 1.15
CA GLN A 729 -14.02 43.60 -0.26
C GLN A 729 -14.80 44.56 -1.17
N THR A 730 -14.24 44.90 -2.33
CA THR A 730 -14.94 45.66 -3.38
C THR A 730 -15.41 44.72 -4.47
N THR A 731 -16.72 44.51 -4.58
CA THR A 731 -17.33 43.80 -5.71
C THR A 731 -17.03 44.55 -7.03
N PRO A 732 -16.63 43.86 -8.11
CA PRO A 732 -16.52 44.45 -9.44
C PRO A 732 -17.83 45.10 -9.91
N GLU A 733 -17.74 46.07 -10.85
CA GLU A 733 -18.89 46.88 -11.31
C GLU A 733 -19.90 46.08 -12.16
N ASP A 734 -19.61 44.80 -12.42
CA ASP A 734 -20.25 43.85 -13.32
C ASP A 734 -20.64 42.51 -12.65
N LYS A 735 -20.61 42.40 -11.31
CA LYS A 735 -20.84 41.14 -10.56
C LYS A 735 -21.65 41.30 -9.27
N GLU A 736 -22.27 40.20 -8.82
CA GLU A 736 -22.99 40.07 -7.55
C GLU A 736 -22.46 38.89 -6.69
N LEU A 737 -22.79 38.87 -5.39
CA LEU A 737 -22.33 37.89 -4.39
C LEU A 737 -23.56 37.31 -3.66
N LEU A 738 -23.68 35.98 -3.51
CA LEU A 738 -24.91 35.30 -3.02
C LEU A 738 -24.65 34.36 -1.80
N CYS A 739 -25.62 34.24 -0.88
CA CYS A 739 -25.54 33.54 0.42
C CYS A 739 -26.93 32.92 0.78
N GLY A 740 -27.05 31.76 1.47
CA GLY A 740 -28.37 31.10 1.69
C GLY A 740 -28.61 30.36 3.03
N SER A 741 -29.89 30.22 3.45
CA SER A 741 -30.37 29.47 4.65
C SER A 741 -31.87 29.00 4.62
N ILE A 742 -32.17 27.70 4.86
CA ILE A 742 -33.52 27.08 4.97
C ILE A 742 -34.29 27.80 6.08
N LEU A 743 -35.47 28.30 5.76
CA LEU A 743 -36.44 28.77 6.75
C LEU A 743 -37.84 28.24 6.38
N VAL A 744 -38.59 27.73 7.36
CA VAL A 744 -39.97 27.26 7.18
C VAL A 744 -40.94 28.22 7.87
N VAL A 745 -41.87 28.78 7.12
CA VAL A 745 -42.83 29.79 7.61
C VAL A 745 -44.22 29.16 7.76
N MET A 746 -44.72 29.13 8.99
CA MET A 746 -46.02 28.55 9.33
C MET A 746 -47.10 29.64 9.37
N GLN A 747 -48.24 29.43 8.70
CA GLN A 747 -49.37 30.36 8.66
C GLN A 747 -50.66 29.74 9.26
N PRO A 748 -51.60 30.55 9.80
CA PRO A 748 -52.83 30.03 10.41
C PRO A 748 -53.90 29.71 9.37
N THR A 749 -54.49 28.53 9.48
CA THR A 749 -55.67 28.10 8.70
C THR A 749 -56.97 28.76 9.20
N ASP A 750 -58.04 28.69 8.40
CA ASP A 750 -59.37 29.24 8.73
C ASP A 750 -60.02 28.62 10.00
N ASP A 751 -59.57 27.45 10.47
CA ASP A 751 -60.10 26.74 11.64
C ASP A 751 -59.47 27.20 12.98
N CYS A 752 -59.29 28.52 13.15
CA CYS A 752 -58.86 29.11 14.42
C CYS A 752 -59.98 29.08 15.49
N ILE A 753 -59.71 28.47 16.65
CA ILE A 753 -60.59 28.48 17.83
C ILE A 753 -60.06 29.48 18.86
N GLU A 754 -60.88 30.49 19.19
CA GLU A 754 -60.53 31.53 20.17
C GLU A 754 -61.14 31.21 21.56
N LEU A 755 -60.33 30.65 22.46
CA LEU A 755 -60.69 30.40 23.87
C LEU A 755 -59.48 30.69 24.77
N GLU A 756 -59.46 31.91 25.34
CA GLU A 756 -58.36 32.45 26.17
C GLU A 756 -56.96 32.47 25.50
N GLY A 757 -56.93 32.28 24.18
CA GLY A 757 -55.77 32.29 23.30
C GLY A 757 -56.21 31.95 21.88
N TRP A 758 -55.38 32.26 20.88
CA TRP A 758 -55.60 31.89 19.49
C TRP A 758 -55.01 30.50 19.25
N TYR A 759 -55.87 29.49 19.12
CA TYR A 759 -55.48 28.12 18.78
C TYR A 759 -55.92 27.83 17.34
N CYS A 760 -55.01 28.05 16.39
CA CYS A 760 -55.21 27.72 14.99
C CYS A 760 -54.51 26.40 14.65
N GLN A 761 -55.06 25.63 13.72
CA GLN A 761 -54.20 24.75 12.94
C GLN A 761 -53.29 25.62 12.08
N LEU A 762 -52.03 25.23 11.98
CA LEU A 762 -51.03 25.91 11.17
C LEU A 762 -50.71 25.05 9.96
N GLU A 763 -50.61 25.68 8.79
CA GLU A 763 -50.08 25.07 7.56
C GLU A 763 -48.75 25.73 7.20
N VAL A 764 -47.93 25.04 6.38
CA VAL A 764 -46.71 25.64 5.84
C VAL A 764 -47.16 26.64 4.77
N GLY A 765 -46.86 27.91 4.99
CA GLY A 765 -47.14 28.98 4.03
C GLY A 765 -45.97 29.32 3.12
N ASP A 766 -44.74 28.93 3.50
CA ASP A 766 -43.53 29.08 2.68
C ASP A 766 -42.37 28.19 3.21
N ALA A 767 -41.45 27.77 2.33
CA ALA A 767 -40.19 27.10 2.66
C ALA A 767 -39.14 27.18 1.51
N PHE A 768 -37.91 27.58 1.83
CA PHE A 768 -36.74 27.63 0.91
C PHE A 768 -35.45 27.13 1.63
N ALA A 769 -34.21 27.26 1.09
CA ALA A 769 -33.06 26.37 1.45
C ALA A 769 -31.71 26.96 2.00
N VAL A 770 -30.92 26.13 2.74
CA VAL A 770 -29.56 26.36 3.35
C VAL A 770 -28.49 25.58 2.59
N PRO A 771 -27.34 26.21 2.38
CA PRO A 771 -26.02 25.65 2.65
C PRO A 771 -25.56 25.81 4.13
N SER A 772 -25.54 24.72 4.91
CA SER A 772 -25.32 24.67 6.38
C SER A 772 -23.90 24.98 6.89
N LYS A 773 -22.99 25.50 6.06
CA LYS A 773 -21.53 25.53 6.35
C LYS A 773 -20.90 26.94 6.43
N LEU A 774 -21.69 28.00 6.64
CA LEU A 774 -21.22 29.40 6.48
C LEU A 774 -21.51 30.40 7.62
N CYS A 775 -21.97 29.96 8.79
CA CYS A 775 -22.28 30.84 9.93
C CYS A 775 -21.71 30.30 11.26
N GLU A 776 -21.10 31.16 12.07
CA GLU A 776 -20.81 30.87 13.48
C GLU A 776 -22.05 31.19 14.35
N ASP A 777 -22.42 30.29 15.24
CA ASP A 777 -23.56 30.46 16.18
C ASP A 777 -23.14 31.32 17.39
N THR A 778 -22.77 32.59 17.17
CA THR A 778 -22.30 33.52 18.22
C THR A 778 -23.20 34.74 18.45
N GLY A 779 -24.25 34.92 17.65
CA GLY A 779 -25.22 36.02 17.74
C GLY A 779 -26.62 35.56 18.21
N SER A 780 -27.30 36.39 19.01
CA SER A 780 -28.70 36.13 19.43
C SER A 780 -29.76 36.87 18.59
N LEU A 781 -29.33 37.49 17.49
CA LEU A 781 -30.16 38.22 16.52
C LEU A 781 -29.63 38.03 15.09
N PRO A 782 -30.50 38.07 14.04
CA PRO A 782 -30.08 37.79 12.65
C PRO A 782 -29.12 38.81 12.01
N THR A 783 -28.80 39.91 12.68
CA THR A 783 -27.95 40.99 12.13
C THR A 783 -26.45 40.76 12.33
N ASP A 784 -26.08 39.75 13.11
CA ASP A 784 -24.73 39.59 13.66
C ASP A 784 -23.98 38.41 13.01
N VAL A 785 -24.36 38.05 11.78
CA VAL A 785 -23.82 36.91 11.02
C VAL A 785 -22.67 37.36 10.10
N THR A 786 -21.55 36.65 10.13
CA THR A 786 -20.38 36.86 9.25
C THR A 786 -19.92 35.56 8.60
N CYS A 787 -19.75 35.58 7.27
CA CYS A 787 -19.31 34.43 6.47
C CYS A 787 -17.77 34.34 6.40
N ARG A 788 -17.23 33.13 6.19
CA ARG A 788 -15.78 32.88 6.02
C ARG A 788 -15.48 32.14 4.71
N ASP A 789 -14.57 32.72 3.93
CA ASP A 789 -13.77 32.15 2.83
C ASP A 789 -14.36 31.00 1.98
N ALA A 790 -15.37 31.31 1.16
CA ALA A 790 -15.53 30.75 -0.17
C ALA A 790 -16.35 31.74 -1.03
N TRP A 791 -15.88 32.11 -2.22
CA TRP A 791 -16.63 32.97 -3.14
C TRP A 791 -16.39 32.57 -4.61
N SER A 792 -17.43 32.74 -5.43
CA SER A 792 -17.38 32.58 -6.88
C SER A 792 -18.00 33.81 -7.54
N TYR A 793 -17.55 34.11 -8.76
CA TYR A 793 -17.89 35.33 -9.50
C TYR A 793 -18.67 34.99 -10.76
N LEU A 794 -20.00 35.06 -10.71
CA LEU A 794 -20.84 34.95 -11.91
C LEU A 794 -20.82 36.25 -12.73
N ASP A 795 -20.99 36.15 -14.04
CA ASP A 795 -21.24 37.27 -14.94
C ASP A 795 -22.77 37.53 -15.00
N ILE A 796 -23.18 38.80 -14.95
CA ILE A 796 -24.60 39.16 -15.06
C ILE A 796 -24.96 39.23 -16.55
N GLU A 797 -25.77 38.28 -17.04
CA GLU A 797 -26.44 38.46 -18.33
C GLU A 797 -27.56 39.52 -18.19
N GLU A 798 -27.63 40.48 -19.12
CA GLU A 798 -28.69 41.50 -19.12
C GLU A 798 -30.05 40.87 -19.43
N ASP A 799 -30.88 40.69 -18.40
CA ASP A 799 -32.28 40.24 -18.53
C ASP A 799 -33.09 41.24 -19.40
N PRO A 800 -33.73 40.79 -20.49
CA PRO A 800 -34.62 41.65 -21.28
C PRO A 800 -35.94 41.93 -20.52
N GLU A 801 -36.46 43.17 -20.64
CA GLU A 801 -37.68 43.60 -19.96
C GLU A 801 -38.88 42.64 -20.16
N PRO A 802 -39.71 42.41 -19.13
CA PRO A 802 -40.80 41.42 -19.19
C PRO A 802 -41.93 41.85 -20.15
N GLU A 803 -42.28 40.98 -21.09
CA GLU A 803 -43.51 41.14 -21.89
C GLU A 803 -44.77 40.85 -21.05
N PRO A 804 -45.86 41.62 -21.22
CA PRO A 804 -47.09 41.45 -20.43
C PRO A 804 -47.97 40.28 -20.92
N GLU A 805 -48.69 39.65 -20.00
CA GLU A 805 -49.59 38.52 -20.29
C GLU A 805 -50.69 38.84 -21.32
N PRO A 806 -51.06 37.88 -22.19
CA PRO A 806 -52.15 38.02 -23.14
C PRO A 806 -53.49 37.54 -22.58
N ASP A 807 -54.48 38.44 -22.53
CA ASP A 807 -55.89 38.06 -22.33
C ASP A 807 -56.68 38.12 -23.66
N LEU A 808 -57.68 37.26 -23.75
CA LEU A 808 -58.38 36.68 -24.92
C LEU A 808 -58.90 37.64 -26.05
N PRO A 809 -59.25 37.11 -27.25
CA PRO A 809 -59.09 37.83 -28.53
C PRO A 809 -60.30 38.66 -28.98
N GLU A 810 -60.04 39.76 -29.70
CA GLU A 810 -60.97 40.31 -30.71
C GLU A 810 -60.24 41.08 -31.85
N ASN A 811 -60.33 40.52 -33.07
CA ASN A 811 -60.41 41.17 -34.39
C ASN A 811 -59.25 41.96 -35.07
N GLU A 812 -59.06 41.57 -36.35
CA GLU A 812 -58.72 42.36 -37.56
C GLU A 812 -57.25 42.76 -37.93
N GLU A 813 -56.76 42.02 -38.94
CA GLU A 813 -55.99 42.47 -40.13
C GLU A 813 -54.59 43.13 -40.00
N GLY A 814 -53.52 42.46 -40.48
CA GLY A 814 -52.21 43.12 -40.63
C GLY A 814 -50.99 42.34 -41.18
N SER A 815 -51.02 41.86 -42.43
CA SER A 815 -49.83 41.61 -43.28
C SER A 815 -48.63 40.79 -42.75
N LEU A 816 -48.70 39.46 -42.88
CA LEU A 816 -47.56 38.52 -42.68
C LEU A 816 -46.96 38.02 -44.04
N LEU A 817 -46.91 38.89 -45.06
CA LEU A 817 -46.74 38.51 -46.48
C LEU A 817 -45.46 38.97 -47.20
N GLU A 818 -44.53 39.66 -46.52
CA GLU A 818 -43.36 40.27 -47.19
C GLU A 818 -41.98 39.68 -46.81
N GLY A 819 -41.94 38.58 -46.04
CA GLY A 819 -40.70 37.89 -45.69
C GLY A 819 -40.20 36.94 -46.81
N PRO A 820 -38.92 36.95 -47.20
CA PRO A 820 -38.39 36.01 -48.22
C PRO A 820 -38.50 34.54 -47.79
N LEU A 821 -38.50 34.25 -46.48
CA LEU A 821 -38.69 32.91 -45.92
C LEU A 821 -40.10 32.35 -46.17
N PHE A 822 -41.13 33.20 -46.23
CA PHE A 822 -42.50 32.78 -46.56
C PHE A 822 -42.59 32.16 -47.96
N TRP A 823 -41.93 32.76 -48.95
CA TRP A 823 -41.92 32.22 -50.31
C TRP A 823 -41.12 30.92 -50.45
N VAL A 824 -40.07 30.73 -49.65
CA VAL A 824 -39.34 29.45 -49.57
C VAL A 824 -40.23 28.35 -49.00
N ALA A 825 -40.96 28.62 -47.91
CA ALA A 825 -41.92 27.69 -47.33
C ALA A 825 -43.06 27.33 -48.30
N VAL A 826 -43.67 28.33 -48.95
CA VAL A 826 -44.77 28.14 -49.92
C VAL A 826 -44.33 27.31 -51.13
N ILE A 827 -43.16 27.58 -51.72
CA ILE A 827 -42.65 26.80 -52.87
C ILE A 827 -42.38 25.34 -52.45
N SER A 828 -41.83 25.13 -51.26
CA SER A 828 -41.52 23.79 -50.74
C SER A 828 -42.81 22.98 -50.48
N MET A 829 -43.83 23.62 -49.90
CA MET A 829 -45.13 22.98 -49.62
C MET A 829 -45.91 22.68 -50.92
N ILE A 830 -45.82 23.53 -51.95
CA ILE A 830 -46.38 23.24 -53.28
C ILE A 830 -45.64 22.06 -53.95
N GLY A 831 -44.31 21.98 -53.81
CA GLY A 831 -43.52 20.84 -54.30
C GLY A 831 -43.97 19.51 -53.70
N LEU A 832 -44.16 19.48 -52.38
CA LEU A 832 -44.71 18.32 -51.66
C LEU A 832 -46.13 17.97 -52.11
N LEU A 833 -47.04 18.96 -52.19
CA LEU A 833 -48.42 18.72 -52.64
C LEU A 833 -48.50 18.17 -54.08
N VAL A 834 -47.67 18.65 -55.00
CA VAL A 834 -47.62 18.12 -56.37
C VAL A 834 -47.08 16.68 -56.38
N ALA A 835 -46.06 16.37 -55.59
CA ALA A 835 -45.58 15.00 -55.43
C ALA A 835 -46.67 14.06 -54.86
N SER A 836 -47.35 14.47 -53.79
CA SER A 836 -48.46 13.71 -53.20
C SER A 836 -49.61 13.49 -54.18
N ILE A 837 -50.00 14.49 -54.98
CA ILE A 837 -51.06 14.37 -55.99
C ILE A 837 -50.64 13.42 -57.12
N VAL A 838 -49.38 13.43 -57.56
CA VAL A 838 -48.88 12.46 -58.55
C VAL A 838 -48.92 11.04 -58.01
N THR A 839 -48.46 10.80 -56.78
CA THR A 839 -48.51 9.48 -56.13
C THR A 839 -49.95 8.99 -55.92
N ILE A 840 -50.86 9.86 -55.48
CA ILE A 840 -52.29 9.52 -55.31
C ILE A 840 -52.94 9.21 -56.67
N ASN A 841 -52.63 9.96 -57.73
CA ASN A 841 -53.19 9.71 -59.07
C ASN A 841 -52.58 8.48 -59.78
N GLN A 842 -51.40 8.02 -59.34
CA GLN A 842 -50.85 6.71 -59.73
C GLN A 842 -51.58 5.58 -58.99
N ASN A 843 -51.79 5.70 -57.66
CA ASN A 843 -52.48 4.69 -56.87
C ASN A 843 -53.99 4.58 -57.16
N LEU A 844 -54.66 5.68 -57.55
CA LEU A 844 -56.08 5.66 -57.99
C LEU A 844 -56.27 5.13 -59.41
N ARG A 845 -55.20 4.98 -60.21
CA ARG A 845 -55.25 4.35 -61.53
C ARG A 845 -55.01 2.84 -61.50
N SER A 846 -54.56 2.30 -60.37
CA SER A 846 -54.38 0.86 -60.14
C SER A 846 -55.54 0.20 -59.40
N SER A 847 -56.64 0.93 -59.14
CA SER A 847 -57.81 0.43 -58.37
C SER A 847 -59.12 0.33 -59.16
N ASP A 848 -59.10 0.61 -60.47
CA ASP A 848 -60.25 0.47 -61.39
C ASP A 848 -60.09 -0.75 -62.36
N GLU A 849 -59.11 -1.62 -62.12
CA GLU A 849 -58.91 -2.90 -62.85
C GLU A 849 -58.93 -4.10 -61.88
N ASP A 850 -60.05 -4.30 -61.18
CA ASP A 850 -60.49 -5.62 -60.65
C ASP A 850 -62.00 -5.57 -60.29
N GLU A 851 -62.84 -5.86 -61.29
CA GLU A 851 -64.28 -6.22 -61.17
C GLU A 851 -64.48 -7.66 -61.68
#